data_AF-A0A943JUR0-F1
#
_entry.id   AF-A0A943JUR0-F1
#
_cell.length_a   1.000
_cell.length_b   1.000
_cell.length_c   1.000
_cell.angle_alpha   90.00
_cell.angle_beta   90.00
_cell.angle_gamma   90.00
#
_symmetry.space_group_name_H-M   'P 1'
#
loop_
_entity.id
_entity.type
_entity.pdbx_description
1 polymer ?
#
loop_
_entity_poly.entity_id
_entity_poly.type
_entity_poly.pdbx_seq_one_letter_code
_entity_poly.pdbx_strand_id
1 'polypeptide(L)'
;MTIEKDLIISAGVGEGDVTLTNVNVKGKTIISGGGKHSIHVEGNSSLENVEIAKDGEPIRIVAKDNANIGNIVLTEQNADTIIEGNVDSIQSFSSNKQLEIRGQVNNLSLNGDNSSVNLTQNGKIENIDNKSSNNSFNLDKGTNISNIKGDSNVNIKGEGKVSNIQNNSNNGSTQENSSSNLPMSGGSGSLPNNGNNNNNNDNKVEKPKIVSVESVENGLVRFKLDKPFNGTLTKDKVSIICTSGGSDMTVLNVKTSDNITFDVTTAYYKDNTYSLAIIFEDNTITEKSFEVRSLAPTISSVVVERKTDDKANVLYQSDAPGKFYYVLKEEKNTRLRRSISNNDEITEDYVVKNGTALNMKYGGNEIELNDLKKDTPYTMYYVAEDLGGNRTVLKQLSITSKAENLPENSVEVLNAEGFYKNNGFFKENHWFEFKLSNKVEVKLEDFSISCPRDGKLTLGRLETTDNINYKVYMKPGYIPSSDNTYTVQINLPDGNTAKKSFFVDFSEPYITGVKIVRSSDSDAEVTFNSTEAGTLYWKVLDRTDVPSDTTPKDPNKIINDGNEANLYEGPNVLPINNFNGTKKLFCFVSKDTKGNIMQYYDYHEIPDDITKPEIPNPGNKLDFRIVNISHNSMGTNLEIESSEPNFEIWRDYVEIKNKKTNQVYTGYKYIDTANPSSGNPTITVKNVPAGDYELKLSINGKTGTQDFTIQ
;
A
#
# COMPACT_ATOMS: atom_id res chain seq x y z
N MET A 1 11.06 -11.44 -45.71
CA MET A 1 9.74 -11.52 -45.05
C MET A 1 9.57 -10.30 -44.16
N THR A 2 8.39 -9.71 -44.11
CA THR A 2 8.11 -8.57 -43.21
C THR A 2 7.05 -8.98 -42.20
N ILE A 3 7.32 -8.72 -40.92
CA ILE A 3 6.37 -8.89 -39.82
C ILE A 3 5.95 -7.49 -39.39
N GLU A 4 4.69 -7.13 -39.67
CA GLU A 4 4.15 -5.78 -39.44
C GLU A 4 3.92 -5.44 -37.96
N LYS A 5 3.91 -6.45 -37.10
CA LYS A 5 3.70 -6.32 -35.64
C LYS A 5 4.81 -7.05 -34.90
N ASP A 6 4.52 -7.54 -33.70
CA ASP A 6 5.50 -8.17 -32.83
C ASP A 6 5.83 -9.60 -33.30
N LEU A 7 7.09 -9.98 -33.11
CA LEU A 7 7.59 -11.34 -33.26
C LEU A 7 7.88 -11.90 -31.86
N ILE A 8 7.34 -13.09 -31.55
CA ILE A 8 7.56 -13.74 -30.26
C ILE A 8 8.31 -15.06 -30.48
N ILE A 9 9.53 -15.14 -29.95
CA ILE A 9 10.29 -16.38 -29.79
C ILE A 9 10.00 -16.88 -28.38
N SER A 10 8.93 -17.66 -28.26
CA SER A 10 8.40 -18.07 -26.95
C SER A 10 9.31 -19.05 -26.21
N ALA A 11 9.09 -19.19 -24.90
CA ALA A 11 9.77 -20.18 -24.05
C ALA A 11 9.64 -21.64 -24.53
N GLY A 12 8.64 -21.95 -25.37
CA GLY A 12 8.48 -23.28 -25.98
C GLY A 12 9.64 -23.70 -26.88
N VAL A 13 10.50 -22.77 -27.31
CA VAL A 13 11.76 -23.07 -28.02
C VAL A 13 12.77 -23.76 -27.09
N GLY A 14 12.66 -23.58 -25.77
CA GLY A 14 13.58 -24.15 -24.78
C GLY A 14 15.01 -23.68 -25.03
N GLU A 15 15.94 -24.63 -25.15
CA GLU A 15 17.35 -24.40 -25.51
C GLU A 15 17.63 -24.57 -27.01
N GLY A 16 16.59 -24.68 -27.83
CA GLY A 16 16.70 -24.89 -29.28
C GLY A 16 17.16 -23.66 -30.07
N ASP A 17 17.38 -23.83 -31.37
CA ASP A 17 17.91 -22.79 -32.26
C ASP A 17 16.81 -22.12 -33.10
N VAL A 18 16.93 -20.80 -33.28
CA VAL A 18 16.09 -20.01 -34.19
C VAL A 18 16.99 -19.22 -35.12
N THR A 19 16.67 -19.22 -36.41
CA THR A 19 17.38 -18.43 -37.44
C THR A 19 16.40 -17.55 -38.19
N LEU A 20 16.66 -16.24 -38.21
CA LEU A 20 15.90 -15.21 -38.90
C LEU A 20 16.71 -14.69 -40.10
N THR A 21 16.46 -15.24 -41.28
CA THR A 21 17.15 -14.85 -42.53
C THR A 21 16.28 -13.93 -43.38
N ASN A 22 16.75 -12.71 -43.65
CA ASN A 22 16.02 -11.68 -44.42
C ASN A 22 14.61 -11.37 -43.85
N VAL A 23 14.51 -11.25 -42.52
CA VAL A 23 13.28 -10.93 -41.78
C VAL A 23 13.34 -9.49 -41.29
N ASN A 24 12.33 -8.69 -41.62
CA ASN A 24 12.17 -7.32 -41.14
C ASN A 24 10.98 -7.27 -40.16
N VAL A 25 11.23 -6.92 -38.90
CA VAL A 25 10.18 -6.82 -37.88
C VAL A 25 9.91 -5.34 -37.59
N LYS A 26 8.67 -4.89 -37.83
CA LYS A 26 8.23 -3.51 -37.60
C LYS A 26 7.78 -3.26 -36.16
N GLY A 27 7.29 -4.29 -35.48
CA GLY A 27 6.98 -4.25 -34.06
C GLY A 27 8.16 -4.66 -33.19
N LYS A 28 7.85 -5.16 -32.00
CA LYS A 28 8.83 -5.65 -31.02
C LYS A 28 9.18 -7.11 -31.28
N THR A 29 10.45 -7.48 -31.13
CA THR A 29 10.86 -8.88 -31.08
C THR A 29 11.06 -9.28 -29.62
N ILE A 30 10.23 -10.18 -29.10
CA ILE A 30 10.28 -10.67 -27.73
C ILE A 30 10.90 -12.06 -27.73
N ILE A 31 11.99 -12.23 -26.99
CA ILE A 31 12.78 -13.46 -26.92
C ILE A 31 12.71 -14.02 -25.50
N SER A 32 12.01 -15.13 -25.35
CA SER A 32 11.86 -15.87 -24.08
C SER A 32 12.35 -17.32 -24.17
N GLY A 33 12.83 -17.75 -25.34
CA GLY A 33 13.41 -19.07 -25.58
C GLY A 33 14.65 -18.99 -26.49
N GLY A 34 15.43 -20.06 -26.50
CA GLY A 34 16.75 -20.17 -27.13
C GLY A 34 17.87 -20.39 -26.11
N GLY A 35 18.89 -21.19 -26.44
CA GLY A 35 20.08 -21.41 -25.60
C GLY A 35 21.35 -20.67 -26.04
N LYS A 36 22.49 -21.03 -25.47
CA LYS A 36 23.83 -20.42 -25.70
C LYS A 36 24.37 -20.48 -27.14
N HIS A 37 23.71 -21.20 -28.03
CA HIS A 37 24.05 -21.31 -29.45
C HIS A 37 22.93 -20.84 -30.39
N SER A 38 21.86 -20.29 -29.81
CA SER A 38 20.63 -19.97 -30.52
C SER A 38 20.57 -18.52 -30.99
N ILE A 39 19.44 -18.16 -31.60
CA ILE A 39 19.08 -16.86 -32.18
C ILE A 39 20.13 -16.27 -33.14
N HIS A 40 20.07 -16.72 -34.40
CA HIS A 40 20.84 -16.16 -35.51
C HIS A 40 19.97 -15.18 -36.30
N VAL A 41 20.45 -13.96 -36.49
CA VAL A 41 19.83 -12.91 -37.30
C VAL A 41 20.75 -12.63 -38.48
N GLU A 42 20.31 -13.02 -39.68
CA GLU A 42 21.19 -13.16 -40.84
C GLU A 42 20.65 -12.47 -42.11
N GLY A 43 21.51 -12.27 -43.11
CA GLY A 43 21.16 -11.60 -44.35
C GLY A 43 20.83 -10.11 -44.16
N ASN A 44 19.74 -9.64 -44.76
CA ASN A 44 19.25 -8.27 -44.63
C ASN A 44 18.13 -8.15 -43.57
N SER A 45 18.22 -8.94 -42.48
CA SER A 45 17.26 -8.88 -41.38
C SER A 45 17.37 -7.57 -40.60
N SER A 46 16.25 -7.06 -40.10
CA SER A 46 16.21 -5.83 -39.30
C SER A 46 15.23 -6.00 -38.15
N LEU A 47 15.75 -5.88 -36.93
CA LEU A 47 14.99 -5.93 -35.68
C LEU A 47 15.20 -4.62 -34.93
N GLU A 48 14.25 -3.69 -35.04
CA GLU A 48 14.41 -2.34 -34.48
C GLU A 48 14.38 -2.34 -32.95
N ASN A 49 13.46 -3.12 -32.35
CA ASN A 49 13.29 -3.23 -30.90
C ASN A 49 13.26 -4.70 -30.47
N VAL A 50 14.24 -5.13 -29.69
CA VAL A 50 14.37 -6.49 -29.16
C VAL A 50 14.29 -6.45 -27.65
N GLU A 51 13.45 -7.30 -27.05
CA GLU A 51 13.42 -7.56 -25.62
C GLU A 51 13.77 -9.01 -25.36
N ILE A 52 14.71 -9.22 -24.45
CA ILE A 52 15.14 -10.54 -24.02
C ILE A 52 14.68 -10.70 -22.57
N ALA A 53 13.74 -11.62 -22.40
CA ALA A 53 13.09 -11.98 -21.16
C ALA A 53 13.11 -13.51 -21.02
N LYS A 54 14.31 -14.07 -20.96
CA LYS A 54 14.54 -15.50 -20.77
C LYS A 54 15.15 -15.72 -19.39
N ASP A 55 14.50 -16.53 -18.56
CA ASP A 55 15.06 -16.98 -17.29
C ASP A 55 15.81 -18.33 -17.45
N GLY A 56 16.71 -18.63 -16.51
CA GLY A 56 17.47 -19.88 -16.46
C GLY A 56 18.80 -19.84 -17.20
N GLU A 57 18.96 -20.72 -18.20
CA GLU A 57 20.23 -20.94 -18.90
C GLU A 57 20.62 -19.78 -19.84
N PRO A 58 21.92 -19.56 -20.10
CA PRO A 58 22.39 -18.44 -20.90
C PRO A 58 21.88 -18.47 -22.35
N ILE A 59 21.60 -17.28 -22.90
CA ILE A 59 21.19 -17.11 -24.30
C ILE A 59 22.24 -16.39 -25.12
N ARG A 60 22.37 -16.77 -26.39
CA ARG A 60 23.18 -16.06 -27.37
C ARG A 60 22.30 -15.47 -28.46
N ILE A 61 22.69 -14.30 -28.96
CA ILE A 61 22.06 -13.63 -30.10
C ILE A 61 23.17 -13.20 -31.04
N VAL A 62 23.07 -13.57 -32.30
CA VAL A 62 24.12 -13.33 -33.29
C VAL A 62 23.56 -12.60 -34.51
N ALA A 63 23.98 -11.36 -34.71
CA ALA A 63 23.72 -10.60 -35.93
C ALA A 63 24.90 -10.75 -36.92
N LYS A 64 24.64 -11.28 -38.12
CA LYS A 64 25.64 -11.51 -39.17
C LYS A 64 25.22 -10.89 -40.50
N ASP A 65 26.17 -10.85 -41.45
CA ASP A 65 26.01 -10.24 -42.76
C ASP A 65 25.62 -8.74 -42.65
N ASN A 66 24.49 -8.34 -43.24
CA ASN A 66 23.95 -6.99 -43.18
C ASN A 66 22.82 -6.87 -42.13
N ALA A 67 22.68 -7.85 -41.23
CA ALA A 67 21.64 -7.81 -40.22
C ALA A 67 21.88 -6.65 -39.25
N ASN A 68 20.81 -5.94 -38.91
CA ASN A 68 20.86 -4.85 -37.94
C ASN A 68 19.89 -5.13 -36.79
N ILE A 69 20.39 -4.95 -35.58
CA ILE A 69 19.58 -4.90 -34.37
C ILE A 69 19.71 -3.50 -33.78
N GLY A 70 18.59 -2.79 -33.66
CA GLY A 70 18.56 -1.43 -33.15
C GLY A 70 18.78 -1.40 -31.64
N ASN A 71 17.69 -1.52 -30.89
CA ASN A 71 17.71 -1.48 -29.43
C ASN A 71 17.45 -2.86 -28.82
N ILE A 72 18.30 -3.30 -27.89
CA ILE A 72 18.11 -4.50 -27.08
C ILE A 72 17.80 -4.10 -25.63
N VAL A 73 16.76 -4.68 -25.06
CA VAL A 73 16.41 -4.57 -23.64
C VAL A 73 16.57 -5.94 -22.97
N LEU A 74 17.45 -6.03 -21.98
CA LEU A 74 17.55 -7.21 -21.09
C LEU A 74 16.73 -6.92 -19.84
N THR A 75 15.68 -7.71 -19.60
CA THR A 75 14.78 -7.51 -18.44
C THR A 75 15.45 -7.90 -17.12
N GLU A 76 14.84 -7.56 -15.98
CA GLU A 76 15.39 -7.87 -14.65
C GLU A 76 15.64 -9.36 -14.41
N GLN A 77 14.77 -10.22 -14.95
CA GLN A 77 14.83 -11.68 -14.79
C GLN A 77 15.65 -12.39 -15.88
N ASN A 78 16.27 -11.63 -16.78
CA ASN A 78 16.99 -12.23 -17.91
C ASN A 78 18.22 -13.02 -17.44
N ALA A 79 18.50 -14.14 -18.10
CA ALA A 79 19.66 -14.98 -17.91
C ALA A 79 20.93 -14.31 -18.45
N ASP A 80 22.09 -14.93 -18.18
CA ASP A 80 23.35 -14.48 -18.77
C ASP A 80 23.24 -14.45 -20.31
N THR A 81 23.73 -13.38 -20.92
CA THR A 81 23.44 -13.10 -22.34
C THR A 81 24.72 -12.82 -23.11
N ILE A 82 24.83 -13.41 -24.31
CA ILE A 82 25.92 -13.19 -25.27
C ILE A 82 25.35 -12.49 -26.50
N ILE A 83 25.87 -11.31 -26.83
CA ILE A 83 25.47 -10.55 -28.02
C ILE A 83 26.65 -10.46 -28.97
N GLU A 84 26.45 -10.88 -30.20
CA GLU A 84 27.47 -10.86 -31.25
C GLU A 84 26.98 -10.09 -32.47
N GLY A 85 27.84 -9.24 -33.03
CA GLY A 85 27.50 -8.37 -34.16
C GLY A 85 27.35 -6.89 -33.79
N ASN A 86 26.77 -6.11 -34.69
CA ASN A 86 26.59 -4.68 -34.52
C ASN A 86 25.19 -4.38 -33.97
N VAL A 87 25.15 -3.65 -32.85
CA VAL A 87 23.91 -3.23 -32.18
C VAL A 87 23.98 -1.74 -31.87
N ASP A 88 22.88 -1.01 -32.06
CA ASP A 88 22.88 0.43 -31.79
C ASP A 88 22.85 0.72 -30.29
N SER A 89 21.93 0.10 -29.54
CA SER A 89 21.85 0.28 -28.10
C SER A 89 21.47 -0.97 -27.32
N ILE A 90 22.00 -1.10 -26.10
CA ILE A 90 21.63 -2.13 -25.13
C ILE A 90 21.25 -1.43 -23.82
N GLN A 91 20.10 -1.81 -23.26
CA GLN A 91 19.68 -1.44 -21.90
C GLN A 91 19.53 -2.70 -21.07
N SER A 92 20.33 -2.83 -20.02
CA SER A 92 20.31 -3.99 -19.14
C SER A 92 19.75 -3.64 -17.78
N PHE A 93 18.62 -4.24 -17.41
CA PHE A 93 18.01 -4.14 -16.08
C PHE A 93 18.36 -5.33 -15.18
N SER A 94 19.01 -6.36 -15.74
CA SER A 94 19.35 -7.58 -15.01
C SER A 94 20.43 -7.31 -13.95
N SER A 95 20.11 -7.65 -12.69
CA SER A 95 21.04 -7.57 -11.56
C SER A 95 21.67 -8.93 -11.28
N ASN A 96 22.94 -8.97 -10.87
CA ASN A 96 23.70 -10.20 -10.62
C ASN A 96 23.84 -11.12 -11.85
N LYS A 97 23.92 -10.54 -13.07
CA LYS A 97 24.01 -11.30 -14.34
C LYS A 97 25.24 -10.93 -15.15
N GLN A 98 25.57 -11.77 -16.13
CA GLN A 98 26.66 -11.53 -17.08
C GLN A 98 26.12 -11.12 -18.45
N LEU A 99 26.73 -10.08 -19.02
CA LEU A 99 26.53 -9.66 -20.40
C LEU A 99 27.87 -9.78 -21.15
N GLU A 100 27.97 -10.69 -22.10
CA GLU A 100 29.11 -10.80 -23.00
C GLU A 100 28.81 -10.11 -24.34
N ILE A 101 29.71 -9.24 -24.79
CA ILE A 101 29.59 -8.53 -26.06
C ILE A 101 30.76 -8.92 -26.98
N ARG A 102 30.42 -9.40 -28.17
CA ARG A 102 31.32 -9.81 -29.26
C ARG A 102 31.01 -9.02 -30.53
N GLY A 103 31.31 -7.72 -30.52
CA GLY A 103 30.97 -6.86 -31.65
C GLY A 103 30.94 -5.39 -31.27
N GLN A 104 30.22 -4.58 -32.04
CA GLN A 104 30.13 -3.15 -31.80
C GLN A 104 28.79 -2.78 -31.18
N VAL A 105 28.82 -2.00 -30.11
CA VAL A 105 27.66 -1.41 -29.46
C VAL A 105 27.87 0.09 -29.34
N ASN A 106 26.94 0.92 -29.85
CA ASN A 106 27.12 2.37 -29.71
C ASN A 106 26.80 2.82 -28.28
N ASN A 107 25.69 2.39 -27.70
CA ASN A 107 25.29 2.80 -26.36
C ASN A 107 24.91 1.62 -25.45
N LEU A 108 25.52 1.51 -24.28
CA LEU A 108 25.18 0.53 -23.25
C LEU A 108 24.74 1.26 -21.97
N SER A 109 23.50 1.04 -21.54
CA SER A 109 23.00 1.50 -20.24
C SER A 109 22.87 0.32 -19.29
N LEU A 110 23.49 0.41 -18.11
CA LEU A 110 23.37 -0.58 -17.05
C LEU A 110 22.51 -0.01 -15.92
N ASN A 111 21.39 -0.66 -15.66
CA ASN A 111 20.39 -0.31 -14.65
C ASN A 111 20.21 -1.40 -13.57
N GLY A 112 20.86 -2.56 -13.72
CA GLY A 112 20.94 -3.60 -12.69
C GLY A 112 22.24 -3.55 -11.88
N ASP A 113 22.17 -3.93 -10.60
CA ASP A 113 23.31 -3.93 -9.67
C ASP A 113 24.14 -5.23 -9.75
N ASN A 114 25.41 -5.17 -9.36
CA ASN A 114 26.32 -6.32 -9.20
C ASN A 114 26.47 -7.20 -10.46
N SER A 115 26.32 -6.63 -11.65
CA SER A 115 26.45 -7.33 -12.92
C SER A 115 27.86 -7.22 -13.51
N SER A 116 28.18 -8.10 -14.45
CA SER A 116 29.46 -8.08 -15.16
C SER A 116 29.28 -7.94 -16.66
N VAL A 117 30.03 -7.02 -17.27
CA VAL A 117 30.09 -6.83 -18.72
C VAL A 117 31.43 -7.34 -19.21
N ASN A 118 31.40 -8.39 -20.02
CA ASN A 118 32.57 -9.01 -20.63
C ASN A 118 32.66 -8.55 -22.09
N LEU A 119 33.66 -7.75 -22.43
CA LEU A 119 33.90 -7.33 -23.81
C LEU A 119 35.00 -8.21 -24.39
N THR A 120 34.65 -9.05 -25.35
CA THR A 120 35.54 -10.08 -25.91
C THR A 120 35.68 -9.93 -27.43
N GLN A 121 36.59 -10.68 -28.05
CA GLN A 121 36.74 -10.81 -29.51
C GLN A 121 36.82 -9.48 -30.30
N ASN A 122 37.66 -8.53 -29.85
CA ASN A 122 37.81 -7.18 -30.44
C ASN A 122 36.53 -6.32 -30.40
N GLY A 123 35.61 -6.61 -29.47
CA GLY A 123 34.43 -5.81 -29.25
C GLY A 123 34.72 -4.34 -28.95
N LYS A 124 33.77 -3.47 -29.32
CA LYS A 124 33.84 -2.02 -29.15
C LYS A 124 32.55 -1.49 -28.55
N ILE A 125 32.67 -0.66 -27.52
CA ILE A 125 31.54 0.09 -26.98
C ILE A 125 31.85 1.59 -27.06
N GLU A 126 30.96 2.38 -27.65
CA GLU A 126 31.19 3.83 -27.74
C GLU A 126 30.89 4.49 -26.39
N ASN A 127 29.68 4.35 -25.86
CA ASN A 127 29.27 4.96 -24.60
C ASN A 127 28.67 3.95 -23.63
N ILE A 128 29.14 3.98 -22.38
CA ILE A 128 28.54 3.27 -21.26
C ILE A 128 27.98 4.28 -20.26
N ASP A 129 26.72 4.12 -19.91
CA ASP A 129 26.07 4.81 -18.79
C ASP A 129 25.76 3.78 -17.70
N ASN A 130 26.64 3.72 -16.68
CA ASN A 130 26.49 2.84 -15.53
C ASN A 130 25.75 3.57 -14.41
N LYS A 131 24.43 3.37 -14.35
CA LYS A 131 23.53 4.01 -13.37
C LYS A 131 23.40 3.21 -12.07
N SER A 132 23.98 2.02 -12.04
CA SER A 132 23.82 1.03 -10.96
C SER A 132 25.14 0.67 -10.29
N SER A 133 25.03 0.14 -9.08
CA SER A 133 26.15 -0.10 -8.18
C SER A 133 26.90 -1.40 -8.46
N ASN A 134 28.21 -1.38 -8.19
CA ASN A 134 29.09 -2.56 -8.19
C ASN A 134 29.20 -3.33 -9.51
N ASN A 135 28.90 -2.69 -10.64
CA ASN A 135 29.10 -3.31 -11.94
C ASN A 135 30.60 -3.41 -12.29
N SER A 136 30.96 -4.52 -12.93
CA SER A 136 32.35 -4.81 -13.35
C SER A 136 32.47 -4.94 -14.86
N PHE A 137 33.59 -4.48 -15.40
CA PHE A 137 33.89 -4.50 -16.83
C PHE A 137 35.18 -5.30 -17.05
N ASN A 138 35.09 -6.45 -17.72
CA ASN A 138 36.23 -7.30 -18.04
C ASN A 138 36.50 -7.22 -19.54
N LEU A 139 37.69 -6.72 -19.90
CA LEU A 139 38.02 -6.35 -21.29
C LEU A 139 39.16 -7.22 -21.82
N ASP A 140 38.88 -8.03 -22.84
CA ASP A 140 39.91 -8.81 -23.52
C ASP A 140 40.90 -7.90 -24.26
N LYS A 141 42.09 -8.43 -24.51
CA LYS A 141 43.10 -7.77 -25.35
C LYS A 141 42.53 -7.39 -26.72
N GLY A 142 42.68 -6.13 -27.11
CA GLY A 142 42.22 -5.59 -28.40
C GLY A 142 40.80 -5.00 -28.37
N THR A 143 40.07 -5.12 -27.26
CA THR A 143 38.76 -4.49 -27.09
C THR A 143 38.88 -3.01 -26.69
N ASN A 144 37.86 -2.21 -27.00
CA ASN A 144 37.89 -0.77 -26.76
C ASN A 144 36.56 -0.24 -26.24
N ILE A 145 36.62 0.60 -25.20
CA ILE A 145 35.50 1.43 -24.74
C ILE A 145 35.88 2.89 -24.89
N SER A 146 35.03 3.71 -25.53
CA SER A 146 35.35 5.13 -25.73
C SER A 146 35.04 5.95 -24.47
N ASN A 147 33.83 5.84 -23.94
CA ASN A 147 33.39 6.58 -22.75
C ASN A 147 32.68 5.68 -21.75
N ILE A 148 33.04 5.79 -20.47
CA ILE A 148 32.26 5.26 -19.36
C ILE A 148 31.86 6.41 -18.45
N LYS A 149 30.55 6.57 -18.23
CA LYS A 149 29.99 7.41 -17.19
C LYS A 149 29.43 6.49 -16.10
N GLY A 150 29.75 6.77 -14.84
CA GLY A 150 29.29 5.97 -13.70
C GLY A 150 28.83 6.84 -12.54
N ASP A 151 27.68 6.51 -11.97
CA ASP A 151 27.17 7.15 -10.75
C ASP A 151 27.70 6.47 -9.46
N SER A 152 28.37 5.31 -9.62
CA SER A 152 29.05 4.54 -8.57
C SER A 152 30.44 4.07 -9.01
N ASN A 153 31.18 3.40 -8.11
CA ASN A 153 32.49 2.81 -8.43
C ASN A 153 32.43 1.91 -9.67
N VAL A 154 33.22 2.25 -10.68
CA VAL A 154 33.41 1.48 -11.91
C VAL A 154 34.67 0.62 -11.76
N ASN A 155 34.52 -0.71 -11.79
CA ASN A 155 35.62 -1.67 -11.69
C ASN A 155 35.99 -2.19 -13.08
N ILE A 156 37.17 -1.84 -13.59
CA ILE A 156 37.63 -2.26 -14.93
C ILE A 156 38.84 -3.17 -14.80
N LYS A 157 38.76 -4.33 -15.45
CA LYS A 157 39.79 -5.38 -15.45
C LYS A 157 40.11 -5.81 -16.88
N GLY A 158 41.31 -6.34 -17.08
CA GLY A 158 41.74 -6.92 -18.36
C GLY A 158 42.62 -5.99 -19.20
N GLU A 159 42.95 -6.43 -20.42
CA GLU A 159 43.92 -5.79 -21.32
C GLU A 159 43.30 -4.85 -22.37
N GLY A 160 41.98 -4.70 -22.36
CA GLY A 160 41.27 -3.77 -23.25
C GLY A 160 41.49 -2.30 -22.90
N LYS A 161 41.22 -1.42 -23.87
CA LYS A 161 41.45 0.02 -23.73
C LYS A 161 40.16 0.76 -23.36
N VAL A 162 40.24 1.69 -22.41
CA VAL A 162 39.17 2.65 -22.11
C VAL A 162 39.71 4.07 -22.32
N SER A 163 39.01 4.89 -23.10
CA SER A 163 39.54 6.21 -23.49
C SER A 163 39.17 7.32 -22.50
N ASN A 164 37.96 7.28 -21.92
CA ASN A 164 37.48 8.29 -20.98
C ASN A 164 36.59 7.66 -19.90
N ILE A 165 36.83 8.03 -18.64
CA ILE A 165 36.05 7.57 -17.48
C ILE A 165 35.61 8.80 -16.67
N GLN A 166 34.29 8.99 -16.56
CA GLN A 166 33.65 10.01 -15.74
C GLN A 166 32.88 9.32 -14.61
N ASN A 167 33.51 9.20 -13.44
CA ASN A 167 32.90 8.59 -12.26
C ASN A 167 32.51 9.70 -11.26
N ASN A 168 31.24 9.74 -10.87
CA ASN A 168 30.69 10.74 -9.95
C ASN A 168 30.71 10.28 -8.47
N SER A 169 31.38 9.15 -8.17
CA SER A 169 31.56 8.59 -6.82
C SER A 169 32.63 9.34 -6.01
N ASN A 170 32.38 9.50 -4.70
CA ASN A 170 33.33 10.09 -3.74
C ASN A 170 34.59 9.23 -3.48
N ASN A 171 34.60 7.97 -3.93
CA ASN A 171 35.76 7.08 -3.91
C ASN A 171 36.15 6.76 -5.36
N GLY A 172 37.40 7.06 -5.75
CA GLY A 172 37.86 6.99 -7.14
C GLY A 172 37.75 5.61 -7.79
N SER A 173 37.77 5.58 -9.13
CA SER A 173 37.80 4.36 -9.95
C SER A 173 39.18 3.70 -9.96
N THR A 174 39.24 2.37 -9.92
CA THR A 174 40.48 1.58 -10.09
C THR A 174 40.47 0.87 -11.45
N GLN A 175 41.55 1.04 -12.22
CA GLN A 175 41.83 0.23 -13.40
C GLN A 175 43.06 -0.62 -13.10
N GLU A 176 42.89 -1.94 -13.02
CA GLU A 176 44.02 -2.85 -12.84
C GLU A 176 44.58 -3.25 -14.21
N ASN A 177 45.78 -2.72 -14.51
CA ASN A 177 46.73 -3.17 -15.53
C ASN A 177 46.33 -3.00 -17.03
N SER A 178 46.70 -1.85 -17.63
CA SER A 178 47.26 -1.78 -19.00
C SER A 178 47.82 -0.39 -19.35
N SER A 179 48.83 -0.37 -20.21
CA SER A 179 49.84 0.67 -20.37
C SER A 179 49.36 2.01 -20.97
N SER A 180 49.78 3.10 -20.33
CA SER A 180 50.01 4.48 -20.83
C SER A 180 48.86 5.23 -21.52
N ASN A 181 48.22 6.12 -20.76
CA ASN A 181 48.34 7.59 -20.80
C ASN A 181 46.98 8.23 -20.53
N LEU A 182 46.88 9.03 -19.45
CA LEU A 182 46.24 10.34 -19.35
C LEU A 182 46.46 10.88 -17.91
N PRO A 183 46.49 12.21 -17.69
CA PRO A 183 47.30 12.86 -16.68
C PRO A 183 46.60 12.97 -15.33
N MET A 184 47.36 12.69 -14.26
CA MET A 184 47.08 13.18 -12.91
C MET A 184 47.39 14.67 -12.82
N SER A 185 46.51 15.44 -12.20
CA SER A 185 46.93 16.58 -11.39
C SER A 185 46.00 16.73 -10.18
N GLY A 186 46.50 16.25 -9.04
CA GLY A 186 46.15 16.80 -7.75
C GLY A 186 47.31 17.65 -7.24
N GLY A 187 47.04 18.67 -6.43
CA GLY A 187 48.03 19.27 -5.55
C GLY A 187 48.03 20.80 -5.43
N SER A 188 47.21 21.29 -4.49
CA SER A 188 47.42 22.41 -3.56
C SER A 188 48.58 23.40 -3.78
N GLY A 189 48.26 24.70 -3.84
CA GLY A 189 49.22 25.80 -3.70
C GLY A 189 48.51 27.16 -3.61
N SER A 190 48.68 27.83 -2.47
CA SER A 190 48.07 29.12 -2.10
C SER A 190 48.27 30.27 -3.09
N LEU A 191 47.32 31.21 -3.06
CA LEU A 191 47.28 32.52 -3.75
C LEU A 191 48.62 33.30 -3.68
N PRO A 192 48.90 34.12 -4.70
CA PRO A 192 48.78 35.55 -4.47
C PRO A 192 47.99 36.31 -5.55
N ASN A 193 47.35 37.36 -5.03
CA ASN A 193 46.54 38.40 -5.62
C ASN A 193 47.25 39.20 -6.73
N ASN A 194 46.63 39.35 -7.91
CA ASN A 194 46.57 40.64 -8.60
C ASN A 194 45.40 40.67 -9.60
N GLY A 195 44.57 41.70 -9.50
CA GLY A 195 43.22 41.74 -10.05
C GLY A 195 43.11 42.00 -11.55
N ASN A 196 41.99 41.56 -12.11
CA ASN A 196 41.14 42.46 -12.87
C ASN A 196 39.70 41.95 -12.89
N ASN A 197 38.78 42.84 -12.50
CA ASN A 197 37.35 42.62 -12.50
C ASN A 197 36.85 42.26 -13.91
N ASN A 198 36.04 41.20 -14.01
CA ASN A 198 34.84 41.22 -14.83
C ASN A 198 33.79 40.33 -14.16
N ASN A 199 32.81 41.00 -13.55
CA ASN A 199 31.59 40.40 -13.05
C ASN A 199 30.83 39.76 -14.22
N ASN A 200 30.53 38.47 -14.09
CA ASN A 200 29.26 37.92 -14.53
C ASN A 200 28.82 36.91 -13.48
N ASN A 201 27.89 37.36 -12.63
CA ASN A 201 27.15 36.51 -11.71
C ASN A 201 26.12 35.73 -12.53
N ASP A 202 26.38 34.44 -12.77
CA ASP A 202 25.31 33.46 -12.96
C ASP A 202 25.17 32.66 -11.66
N ASN A 203 24.19 33.07 -10.83
CA ASN A 203 23.75 32.27 -9.70
C ASN A 203 23.14 30.97 -10.25
N LYS A 204 23.89 29.86 -10.20
CA LYS A 204 23.35 28.52 -10.46
C LYS A 204 22.40 28.16 -9.31
N VAL A 205 21.11 28.47 -9.46
CA VAL A 205 20.07 28.13 -8.48
C VAL A 205 20.02 26.60 -8.32
N GLU A 206 20.25 26.12 -7.10
CA GLU A 206 20.22 24.69 -6.78
C GLU A 206 18.79 24.14 -6.89
N LYS A 207 18.57 23.17 -7.77
CA LYS A 207 17.23 22.63 -8.08
C LYS A 207 16.63 21.85 -6.91
N PRO A 208 15.29 21.84 -6.77
CA PRO A 208 14.61 21.00 -5.79
C PRO A 208 14.85 19.51 -6.01
N LYS A 209 14.90 18.74 -4.94
CA LYS A 209 14.99 17.27 -4.94
C LYS A 209 13.72 16.66 -4.37
N ILE A 210 13.34 15.48 -4.88
CA ILE A 210 12.19 14.75 -4.36
C ILE A 210 12.58 14.08 -3.04
N VAL A 211 11.92 14.49 -1.96
CA VAL A 211 12.16 13.98 -0.60
C VAL A 211 11.31 12.76 -0.32
N SER A 212 10.08 12.70 -0.84
CA SER A 212 9.19 11.54 -0.68
C SER A 212 8.23 11.45 -1.85
N VAL A 213 7.84 10.23 -2.20
CA VAL A 213 6.74 9.91 -3.12
C VAL A 213 5.95 8.79 -2.47
N GLU A 214 4.63 8.91 -2.45
CA GLU A 214 3.73 7.89 -1.90
C GLU A 214 2.50 7.70 -2.79
N SER A 215 2.03 6.45 -2.89
CA SER A 215 0.68 6.16 -3.36
C SER A 215 -0.29 6.52 -2.23
N VAL A 216 -1.12 7.55 -2.46
CA VAL A 216 -2.12 7.98 -1.47
C VAL A 216 -3.32 7.05 -1.54
N GLU A 217 -3.89 6.91 -2.73
CA GLU A 217 -4.99 6.02 -3.10
C GLU A 217 -4.84 5.66 -4.59
N ASN A 218 -5.61 4.70 -5.09
CA ASN A 218 -5.51 4.31 -6.49
C ASN A 218 -5.88 5.48 -7.42
N GLY A 219 -4.96 5.89 -8.29
CA GLY A 219 -5.11 7.06 -9.16
C GLY A 219 -4.65 8.39 -8.54
N LEU A 220 -4.05 8.37 -7.34
CA LEU A 220 -3.49 9.57 -6.68
C LEU A 220 -2.12 9.29 -6.06
N VAL A 221 -1.10 9.94 -6.60
CA VAL A 221 0.28 9.90 -6.10
C VAL A 221 0.64 11.26 -5.51
N ARG A 222 1.24 11.29 -4.32
CA ARG A 222 1.72 12.52 -3.68
C ARG A 222 3.22 12.51 -3.57
N PHE A 223 3.86 13.63 -3.91
CA PHE A 223 5.29 13.81 -3.66
C PHE A 223 5.60 15.14 -2.97
N LYS A 224 6.75 15.18 -2.29
CA LYS A 224 7.26 16.38 -1.60
C LYS A 224 8.66 16.72 -2.07
N LEU A 225 8.93 18.01 -2.20
CA LEU A 225 10.25 18.56 -2.50
C LEU A 225 10.97 19.06 -1.24
N ASP A 226 12.30 19.15 -1.29
CA ASP A 226 13.12 19.72 -0.21
C ASP A 226 13.01 21.25 -0.11
N LYS A 227 12.62 21.90 -1.20
CA LYS A 227 12.41 23.33 -1.33
C LYS A 227 11.31 23.61 -2.38
N PRO A 228 10.65 24.79 -2.34
CA PRO A 228 9.60 25.13 -3.29
C PRO A 228 10.06 25.03 -4.75
N PHE A 229 9.20 24.48 -5.61
CA PHE A 229 9.41 24.50 -7.06
C PHE A 229 9.27 25.93 -7.58
N ASN A 230 10.23 26.35 -8.41
CA ASN A 230 10.20 27.69 -8.98
C ASN A 230 9.36 27.71 -10.26
N GLY A 231 8.19 28.35 -10.20
CA GLY A 231 7.22 28.40 -11.30
C GLY A 231 6.08 27.39 -11.14
N THR A 232 5.44 27.03 -12.25
CA THR A 232 4.32 26.07 -12.27
C THR A 232 4.80 24.74 -12.83
N LEU A 233 4.67 23.67 -12.05
CA LEU A 233 4.95 22.31 -12.52
C LEU A 233 3.72 21.76 -13.27
N THR A 234 3.86 21.56 -14.57
CA THR A 234 2.80 21.04 -15.44
C THR A 234 2.93 19.53 -15.64
N LYS A 235 1.82 18.87 -16.04
CA LYS A 235 1.77 17.40 -16.15
C LYS A 235 2.75 16.80 -17.16
N ASP A 236 3.13 17.54 -18.20
CA ASP A 236 4.12 17.11 -19.21
C ASP A 236 5.55 17.06 -18.67
N LYS A 237 5.79 17.68 -17.51
CA LYS A 237 7.07 17.67 -16.79
C LYS A 237 7.12 16.60 -15.69
N VAL A 238 6.05 15.81 -15.51
CA VAL A 238 5.98 14.73 -14.52
C VAL A 238 5.78 13.41 -15.27
N SER A 239 6.65 12.45 -15.02
CA SER A 239 6.53 11.09 -15.55
C SER A 239 6.49 10.09 -14.41
N ILE A 240 5.68 9.04 -14.53
CA ILE A 240 5.63 7.96 -13.56
C ILE A 240 5.75 6.63 -14.31
N ILE A 241 6.93 6.02 -14.24
CA ILE A 241 7.27 4.82 -14.99
C ILE A 241 7.22 3.59 -14.11
N CYS A 242 6.76 2.47 -14.66
CA CYS A 242 6.76 1.20 -13.95
C CYS A 242 8.18 0.60 -13.99
N THR A 243 8.82 0.40 -12.85
CA THR A 243 10.24 -0.02 -12.81
C THR A 243 10.42 -1.52 -12.93
N SER A 244 9.42 -2.31 -12.51
CA SER A 244 9.46 -3.78 -12.42
C SER A 244 8.77 -4.50 -13.59
N GLY A 245 8.54 -3.79 -14.71
CA GLY A 245 7.84 -4.32 -15.88
C GLY A 245 6.32 -4.26 -15.74
N GLY A 246 5.69 -3.41 -16.55
CA GLY A 246 4.27 -3.11 -16.50
C GLY A 246 3.94 -1.86 -17.32
N SER A 247 2.70 -1.37 -17.24
CA SER A 247 2.33 -0.11 -17.89
C SER A 247 2.69 1.08 -17.01
N ASP A 248 3.30 2.10 -17.60
CA ASP A 248 3.53 3.39 -16.95
C ASP A 248 2.21 4.05 -16.54
N MET A 249 2.23 4.84 -15.47
CA MET A 249 1.03 5.58 -15.07
C MET A 249 0.86 6.79 -15.99
N THR A 250 -0.33 6.94 -16.56
CA THR A 250 -0.67 8.15 -17.30
C THR A 250 -0.96 9.27 -16.31
N VAL A 251 -0.16 10.34 -16.34
CA VAL A 251 -0.40 11.54 -15.54
C VAL A 251 -1.55 12.35 -16.15
N LEU A 252 -2.64 12.47 -15.40
CA LEU A 252 -3.83 13.22 -15.82
C LEU A 252 -3.74 14.67 -15.40
N ASN A 253 -3.26 14.93 -14.18
CA ASN A 253 -3.19 16.27 -13.60
C ASN A 253 -2.15 16.37 -12.48
N VAL A 254 -1.65 17.58 -12.22
CA VAL A 254 -0.74 17.92 -11.11
C VAL A 254 -1.29 19.15 -10.39
N LYS A 255 -1.46 19.08 -9.07
CA LYS A 255 -1.94 20.18 -8.21
C LYS A 255 -1.00 20.41 -7.04
N THR A 256 -0.92 21.64 -6.57
CA THR A 256 -0.22 22.02 -5.36
C THR A 256 -0.85 23.28 -4.77
N SER A 257 -0.71 23.47 -3.46
CA SER A 257 -1.10 24.70 -2.75
C SER A 257 0.10 25.48 -2.21
N ASP A 258 1.27 24.86 -2.11
CA ASP A 258 2.46 25.39 -1.43
C ASP A 258 3.74 25.32 -2.28
N ASN A 259 3.66 24.78 -3.50
CA ASN A 259 4.78 24.46 -4.40
C ASN A 259 5.84 23.54 -3.79
N ILE A 260 5.54 22.85 -2.69
CA ILE A 260 6.43 21.89 -2.03
C ILE A 260 5.81 20.50 -2.11
N THR A 261 4.51 20.39 -1.81
CA THR A 261 3.71 19.17 -1.85
C THR A 261 2.85 19.18 -3.09
N PHE A 262 2.92 18.11 -3.87
CA PHE A 262 2.21 17.96 -5.13
C PHE A 262 1.36 16.71 -5.14
N ASP A 263 0.11 16.86 -5.56
CA ASP A 263 -0.85 15.79 -5.82
C ASP A 263 -0.93 15.54 -7.33
N VAL A 264 -0.57 14.32 -7.73
CA VAL A 264 -0.56 13.86 -9.12
C VAL A 264 -1.72 12.89 -9.30
N THR A 265 -2.74 13.32 -10.03
CA THR A 265 -3.84 12.44 -10.43
C THR A 265 -3.39 11.62 -11.63
N THR A 266 -3.56 10.31 -11.57
CA THR A 266 -3.15 9.36 -12.62
C THR A 266 -4.31 8.48 -13.06
N ALA A 267 -4.17 7.80 -14.19
CA ALA A 267 -5.06 6.69 -14.54
C ALA A 267 -4.85 5.51 -13.57
N TYR A 268 -5.89 4.74 -13.28
CA TYR A 268 -5.81 3.55 -12.41
C TYR A 268 -4.68 2.59 -12.81
N TYR A 269 -3.97 2.06 -11.82
CA TYR A 269 -2.78 1.22 -12.01
C TYR A 269 -2.77 0.02 -11.06
N LYS A 270 -1.86 -0.92 -11.32
CA LYS A 270 -1.70 -2.16 -10.54
C LYS A 270 -0.58 -2.03 -9.51
N ASP A 271 -0.58 -2.96 -8.56
CA ASP A 271 0.49 -3.13 -7.59
C ASP A 271 1.81 -3.36 -8.30
N ASN A 272 2.75 -2.43 -8.09
CA ASN A 272 4.09 -2.48 -8.66
C ASN A 272 4.99 -1.42 -8.02
N THR A 273 6.27 -1.48 -8.35
CA THR A 273 7.20 -0.39 -8.07
C THR A 273 7.21 0.57 -9.26
N TYR A 274 7.12 1.87 -8.97
CA TYR A 274 7.12 2.95 -9.94
C TYR A 274 8.18 3.99 -9.59
N SER A 275 8.70 4.71 -10.58
CA SER A 275 9.56 5.88 -10.38
C SER A 275 8.83 7.13 -10.83
N LEU A 276 8.64 8.10 -9.92
CA LEU A 276 8.15 9.43 -10.27
C LEU A 276 9.34 10.33 -10.57
N ALA A 277 9.35 10.90 -11.77
CA ALA A 277 10.37 11.80 -12.28
C ALA A 277 9.79 13.20 -12.55
N ILE A 278 10.55 14.23 -12.19
CA ILE A 278 10.33 15.62 -12.57
C ILE A 278 11.40 16.02 -13.57
N ILE A 279 10.95 16.54 -14.72
CA ILE A 279 11.79 17.02 -15.81
C ILE A 279 11.86 18.55 -15.72
N PHE A 280 13.04 19.11 -15.50
CA PHE A 280 13.25 20.56 -15.47
C PHE A 280 13.36 21.15 -16.88
N GLU A 281 13.27 22.48 -17.00
CA GLU A 281 13.31 23.17 -18.31
C GLU A 281 14.60 22.96 -19.11
N ASP A 282 15.70 22.65 -18.43
CA ASP A 282 16.97 22.30 -19.07
C ASP A 282 17.13 20.79 -19.33
N ASN A 283 16.02 20.04 -19.31
CA ASN A 283 15.91 18.59 -19.52
C ASN A 283 16.67 17.72 -18.50
N THR A 284 17.14 18.30 -17.39
CA THR A 284 17.62 17.50 -16.26
C THR A 284 16.45 16.89 -15.51
N ILE A 285 16.70 15.75 -14.84
CA ILE A 285 15.68 14.98 -14.14
C ILE A 285 16.04 14.82 -12.67
N THR A 286 15.02 14.85 -11.82
CA THR A 286 15.09 14.32 -10.46
C THR A 286 14.00 13.26 -10.33
N GLU A 287 14.32 12.10 -9.76
CA GLU A 287 13.37 10.99 -9.66
C GLU A 287 13.45 10.29 -8.32
N LYS A 288 12.37 9.60 -7.96
CA LYS A 288 12.29 8.79 -6.76
C LYS A 288 11.29 7.65 -6.93
N SER A 289 11.71 6.44 -6.56
CA SER A 289 10.85 5.25 -6.58
C SER A 289 9.87 5.23 -5.42
N PHE A 290 8.70 4.65 -5.67
CA PHE A 290 7.67 4.34 -4.69
C PHE A 290 6.97 3.04 -5.08
N GLU A 291 6.42 2.36 -4.09
CA GLU A 291 5.66 1.13 -4.29
C GLU A 291 4.16 1.40 -4.14
N VAL A 292 3.38 0.68 -4.95
CA VAL A 292 1.93 0.65 -4.91
C VAL A 292 1.47 -0.69 -4.38
N ARG A 293 0.59 -0.66 -3.39
CA ARG A 293 -0.17 -1.81 -2.90
C ARG A 293 -1.65 -1.46 -2.86
N SER A 294 -2.42 -1.83 -3.88
CA SER A 294 -3.84 -1.50 -4.03
C SER A 294 -4.76 -2.38 -3.19
N LEU A 295 -4.26 -3.54 -2.72
CA LEU A 295 -4.97 -4.37 -1.73
C LEU A 295 -4.73 -3.90 -0.29
N ALA A 296 -3.74 -3.03 -0.06
CA ALA A 296 -3.49 -2.48 1.26
C ALA A 296 -4.54 -1.43 1.64
N PRO A 297 -4.82 -1.25 2.95
CA PRO A 297 -5.73 -0.22 3.41
C PRO A 297 -5.24 1.18 3.00
N THR A 298 -6.15 1.98 2.45
CA THR A 298 -5.93 3.39 2.11
C THR A 298 -6.08 4.25 3.35
N ILE A 299 -5.00 4.94 3.74
CA ILE A 299 -5.02 5.94 4.81
C ILE A 299 -5.09 7.34 4.21
N SER A 300 -6.21 8.02 4.43
CA SER A 300 -6.52 9.32 3.83
C SER A 300 -6.95 10.36 4.87
N SER A 301 -7.21 11.60 4.40
CA SER A 301 -7.72 12.70 5.24
C SER A 301 -6.93 12.95 6.54
N VAL A 302 -5.62 12.74 6.48
CA VAL A 302 -4.75 12.79 7.67
C VAL A 302 -4.60 14.23 8.16
N VAL A 303 -4.93 14.45 9.43
CA VAL A 303 -4.78 15.73 10.14
C VAL A 303 -3.95 15.49 11.39
N VAL A 304 -2.85 16.25 11.55
CA VAL A 304 -1.96 16.18 12.70
C VAL A 304 -2.02 17.50 13.45
N GLU A 305 -2.43 17.46 14.72
CA GLU A 305 -2.59 18.64 15.57
C GLU A 305 -1.77 18.50 16.85
N ARG A 306 -0.75 19.35 17.04
CA ARG A 306 -0.02 19.48 18.31
C ARG A 306 -0.88 20.28 19.29
N LYS A 307 -1.56 19.59 20.23
CA LYS A 307 -2.51 20.18 21.18
C LYS A 307 -1.82 20.97 22.28
N THR A 308 -0.77 20.38 22.87
CA THR A 308 -0.01 20.95 23.99
C THR A 308 1.48 20.68 23.79
N ASP A 309 2.30 21.16 24.73
CA ASP A 309 3.74 20.85 24.76
C ASP A 309 4.03 19.34 24.77
N ASP A 310 3.12 18.53 25.32
CA ASP A 310 3.28 17.09 25.55
C ASP A 310 2.28 16.19 24.80
N LYS A 311 1.30 16.75 24.08
CA LYS A 311 0.26 15.97 23.38
C LYS A 311 0.05 16.39 21.94
N ALA A 312 -0.29 15.42 21.11
CA ALA A 312 -0.76 15.63 19.74
C ALA A 312 -1.87 14.64 19.39
N ASN A 313 -2.77 15.03 18.51
CA ASN A 313 -3.76 14.14 17.93
C ASN A 313 -3.47 13.92 16.46
N VAL A 314 -3.65 12.68 16.00
CA VAL A 314 -3.64 12.31 14.59
C VAL A 314 -5.01 11.78 14.23
N LEU A 315 -5.72 12.48 13.35
CA LEU A 315 -6.97 12.01 12.77
C LEU A 315 -6.69 11.49 11.36
N TYR A 316 -7.32 10.39 10.98
CA TYR A 316 -7.22 9.84 9.64
C TYR A 316 -8.46 9.03 9.29
N GLN A 317 -8.60 8.70 8.01
CA GLN A 317 -9.60 7.78 7.51
C GLN A 317 -8.94 6.51 6.99
N SER A 318 -9.61 5.38 7.17
CA SER A 318 -9.25 4.10 6.57
C SER A 318 -10.41 3.57 5.73
N ASP A 319 -10.12 3.05 4.54
CA ASP A 319 -11.11 2.34 3.71
C ASP A 319 -11.30 0.87 4.11
N ALA A 320 -10.56 0.39 5.11
CA ALA A 320 -10.69 -0.94 5.66
C ALA A 320 -10.43 -0.99 7.18
N PRO A 321 -11.08 -1.90 7.91
CA PRO A 321 -10.74 -2.18 9.30
C PRO A 321 -9.47 -3.02 9.42
N GLY A 322 -8.81 -2.92 10.57
CA GLY A 322 -7.65 -3.75 10.91
C GLY A 322 -6.80 -3.20 12.04
N LYS A 323 -5.51 -3.04 11.79
CA LYS A 323 -4.51 -2.56 12.76
C LYS A 323 -3.70 -1.40 12.20
N PHE A 324 -3.43 -0.42 13.04
CA PHE A 324 -2.53 0.69 12.75
C PHE A 324 -1.32 0.61 13.67
N TYR A 325 -0.13 0.43 13.09
CA TYR A 325 1.14 0.31 13.80
C TYR A 325 1.93 1.59 13.64
N TYR A 326 2.53 2.11 14.70
CA TYR A 326 3.41 3.28 14.58
C TYR A 326 4.59 3.31 15.56
N VAL A 327 5.62 4.05 15.16
CA VAL A 327 6.79 4.41 15.97
C VAL A 327 7.02 5.92 15.87
N LEU A 328 7.32 6.58 16.99
CA LEU A 328 7.70 7.99 17.04
C LEU A 328 9.21 8.15 17.10
N LYS A 329 9.77 9.02 16.26
CA LYS A 329 11.20 9.39 16.28
C LYS A 329 11.36 10.89 16.44
N GLU A 330 12.16 11.30 17.42
CA GLU A 330 12.54 12.71 17.61
C GLU A 330 13.38 13.22 16.45
N GLU A 331 13.01 14.38 15.90
CA GLU A 331 13.83 15.07 14.93
C GLU A 331 14.90 15.90 15.66
N LYS A 332 16.16 15.44 15.61
CA LYS A 332 17.28 16.15 16.27
C LYS A 332 17.69 17.39 15.46
N ASN A 333 17.66 18.55 16.10
CA ASN A 333 18.12 19.83 15.53
C ASN A 333 19.59 19.74 15.02
N THR A 334 19.80 20.06 13.74
CA THR A 334 21.00 19.78 12.94
C THR A 334 22.20 20.72 13.16
N ARG A 335 22.47 21.20 14.38
CA ARG A 335 23.70 22.00 14.64
C ARG A 335 24.93 21.19 15.08
N LEU A 336 24.81 19.87 15.27
CA LEU A 336 25.91 19.00 15.68
C LEU A 336 25.83 17.63 14.96
N ARG A 337 26.21 17.56 13.68
CA ARG A 337 26.57 16.26 13.08
C ARG A 337 28.03 15.94 13.39
N ARG A 338 28.27 15.40 14.59
CA ARG A 338 29.46 14.57 14.88
C ARG A 338 28.98 13.16 15.14
N SER A 339 29.39 12.25 14.26
CA SER A 339 29.49 10.80 14.44
C SER A 339 28.49 10.19 15.42
N ILE A 340 27.36 9.73 14.90
CA ILE A 340 26.53 8.75 15.61
C ILE A 340 26.65 7.44 14.84
N SER A 341 27.19 6.47 15.56
CA SER A 341 27.30 5.05 15.25
C SER A 341 26.00 4.46 14.67
N ASN A 342 26.16 3.41 13.85
CA ASN A 342 25.11 2.50 13.37
C ASN A 342 23.86 2.48 14.27
N ASN A 343 22.74 3.05 13.80
CA ASN A 343 21.46 3.01 14.54
C ASN A 343 20.28 2.91 13.56
N ASP A 344 19.71 1.71 13.49
CA ASP A 344 18.35 1.32 13.14
C ASP A 344 17.67 2.10 12.00
N GLU A 345 17.78 1.54 10.80
CA GLU A 345 16.86 1.83 9.71
C GLU A 345 15.45 1.40 10.15
N ILE A 346 14.51 2.36 10.22
CA ILE A 346 13.11 2.05 10.54
C ILE A 346 12.50 1.44 9.29
N THR A 347 12.14 0.16 9.37
CA THR A 347 11.50 -0.61 8.30
C THR A 347 10.04 -0.93 8.65
N GLU A 348 9.27 -1.41 7.67
CA GLU A 348 7.90 -1.90 7.89
C GLU A 348 7.84 -2.96 9.00
N ASP A 349 8.70 -3.98 8.89
CA ASP A 349 8.79 -5.06 9.88
C ASP A 349 9.16 -4.55 11.26
N TYR A 350 10.06 -3.55 11.34
CA TYR A 350 10.41 -2.94 12.61
C TYR A 350 9.19 -2.25 13.26
N VAL A 351 8.41 -1.49 12.48
CA VAL A 351 7.22 -0.80 12.98
C VAL A 351 6.14 -1.79 13.42
N VAL A 352 5.88 -2.84 12.64
CA VAL A 352 4.88 -3.86 13.00
C VAL A 352 5.30 -4.65 14.24
N LYS A 353 6.59 -4.98 14.38
CA LYS A 353 7.10 -5.81 15.48
C LYS A 353 7.31 -5.05 16.78
N ASN A 354 7.79 -3.81 16.71
CA ASN A 354 8.24 -3.04 17.88
C ASN A 354 7.42 -1.77 18.14
N GLY A 355 6.57 -1.36 17.18
CA GLY A 355 5.73 -0.18 17.32
C GLY A 355 4.52 -0.39 18.22
N THR A 356 3.83 0.71 18.49
CA THR A 356 2.52 0.70 19.14
C THR A 356 1.47 0.24 18.14
N ALA A 357 0.69 -0.78 18.50
CA ALA A 357 -0.40 -1.31 17.68
C ALA A 357 -1.76 -0.85 18.21
N LEU A 358 -2.55 -0.21 17.35
CA LEU A 358 -3.90 0.24 17.63
C LEU A 358 -4.92 -0.51 16.75
N ASN A 359 -6.15 -0.62 17.23
CA ASN A 359 -7.25 -1.05 16.37
C ASN A 359 -7.59 0.08 15.40
N MET A 360 -7.70 -0.25 14.12
CA MET A 360 -8.13 0.65 13.06
C MET A 360 -9.52 0.24 12.60
N LYS A 361 -10.45 1.20 12.56
CA LYS A 361 -11.81 1.01 12.05
C LYS A 361 -11.88 1.45 10.59
N TYR A 362 -12.86 0.94 9.86
CA TYR A 362 -13.34 1.59 8.65
C TYR A 362 -13.80 3.01 8.96
N GLY A 363 -13.56 3.95 8.05
CA GLY A 363 -13.87 5.37 8.25
C GLY A 363 -12.90 6.05 9.21
N GLY A 364 -13.42 6.93 10.06
CA GLY A 364 -12.62 7.83 10.89
C GLY A 364 -11.96 7.18 12.10
N ASN A 365 -10.69 7.53 12.30
CA ASN A 365 -9.85 7.09 13.40
C ASN A 365 -9.15 8.28 14.05
N GLU A 366 -8.92 8.20 15.36
CA GLU A 366 -8.19 9.19 16.15
C GLU A 366 -7.12 8.50 17.00
N ILE A 367 -5.90 9.04 16.96
CA ILE A 367 -4.77 8.61 17.78
C ILE A 367 -4.39 9.77 18.68
N GLU A 368 -4.47 9.55 19.99
CA GLU A 368 -3.93 10.46 20.99
C GLU A 368 -2.48 10.09 21.31
N LEU A 369 -1.57 11.01 21.04
CA LEU A 369 -0.15 10.89 21.37
C LEU A 369 0.11 11.69 22.65
N ASN A 370 0.69 11.02 23.63
CA ASN A 370 1.04 11.60 24.93
C ASN A 370 2.56 11.57 25.13
N ASP A 371 3.04 12.23 26.19
CA ASP A 371 4.44 12.24 26.63
C ASP A 371 5.44 12.76 25.58
N LEU A 372 5.00 13.64 24.67
CA LEU A 372 5.88 14.30 23.70
C LEU A 372 6.78 15.31 24.44
N LYS A 373 8.03 15.45 23.97
CA LYS A 373 8.91 16.49 24.53
C LYS A 373 8.50 17.86 24.01
N LYS A 374 8.45 18.82 24.94
CA LYS A 374 8.30 20.25 24.64
C LYS A 374 9.28 20.71 23.57
N ASP A 375 8.80 21.58 22.67
CA ASP A 375 9.59 22.19 21.58
C ASP A 375 10.34 21.18 20.68
N THR A 376 9.91 19.92 20.66
CA THR A 376 10.57 18.84 19.93
C THR A 376 9.67 18.35 18.79
N PRO A 377 10.12 18.42 17.52
CA PRO A 377 9.41 17.84 16.40
C PRO A 377 9.61 16.31 16.38
N TYR A 378 8.61 15.60 15.90
CA TYR A 378 8.64 14.15 15.76
C TYR A 378 8.26 13.73 14.34
N THR A 379 8.88 12.68 13.85
CA THR A 379 8.36 11.92 12.71
C THR A 379 7.66 10.67 13.24
N MET A 380 6.39 10.48 12.91
CA MET A 380 5.67 9.22 13.10
C MET A 380 5.87 8.35 11.87
N TYR A 381 6.44 7.16 12.05
CA TYR A 381 6.50 6.12 11.02
C TYR A 381 5.38 5.14 11.27
N TYR A 382 4.59 4.79 10.26
CA TYR A 382 3.43 3.93 10.43
C TYR A 382 3.22 2.92 9.30
N VAL A 383 2.52 1.83 9.64
CA VAL A 383 2.05 0.78 8.73
C VAL A 383 0.61 0.46 9.13
N ALA A 384 -0.31 0.42 8.16
CA ALA A 384 -1.67 -0.07 8.37
C ALA A 384 -1.84 -1.47 7.77
N GLU A 385 -2.45 -2.39 8.51
CA GLU A 385 -2.75 -3.76 8.11
C GLU A 385 -4.27 -3.96 8.14
N ASP A 386 -4.89 -4.48 7.08
CA ASP A 386 -6.32 -4.82 7.09
C ASP A 386 -6.60 -6.18 7.76
N LEU A 387 -7.86 -6.58 7.89
CA LEU A 387 -8.22 -7.90 8.45
C LEU A 387 -7.77 -9.09 7.58
N GLY A 388 -7.45 -8.87 6.31
CA GLY A 388 -6.91 -9.87 5.37
C GLY A 388 -5.39 -10.03 5.45
N GLY A 389 -4.70 -9.18 6.22
CA GLY A 389 -3.25 -9.16 6.35
C GLY A 389 -2.53 -8.31 5.29
N ASN A 390 -3.26 -7.56 4.46
CA ASN A 390 -2.65 -6.65 3.49
C ASN A 390 -2.11 -5.41 4.21
N ARG A 391 -0.86 -5.03 3.91
CA ARG A 391 -0.16 -3.94 4.60
C ARG A 391 0.21 -2.80 3.67
N THR A 392 0.06 -1.58 4.15
CA THR A 392 0.66 -0.41 3.50
C THR A 392 2.18 -0.54 3.50
N VAL A 393 2.83 0.16 2.56
CA VAL A 393 4.25 0.47 2.68
C VAL A 393 4.52 1.31 3.94
N LEU A 394 5.78 1.43 4.35
CA LEU A 394 6.16 2.34 5.43
C LEU A 394 5.79 3.79 5.06
N LYS A 395 4.88 4.39 5.82
CA LYS A 395 4.47 5.79 5.64
C LYS A 395 4.97 6.65 6.80
N GLN A 396 5.00 7.97 6.59
CA GLN A 396 5.50 8.93 7.58
C GLN A 396 4.61 10.18 7.72
N LEU A 397 4.48 10.68 8.94
CA LEU A 397 3.81 11.94 9.27
C LEU A 397 4.72 12.81 10.13
N SER A 398 4.76 14.10 9.83
CA SER A 398 5.50 15.07 10.65
C SER A 398 4.59 15.68 11.71
N ILE A 399 5.05 15.67 12.96
CA ILE A 399 4.43 16.32 14.10
C ILE A 399 5.31 17.52 14.48
N THR A 400 4.74 18.72 14.41
CA THR A 400 5.47 19.96 14.67
C THR A 400 5.89 20.08 16.13
N SER A 401 6.97 20.82 16.37
CA SER A 401 7.46 21.14 17.72
C SER A 401 6.58 22.15 18.46
N LYS A 402 5.94 23.06 17.71
CA LYS A 402 5.16 24.16 18.25
C LYS A 402 3.70 23.73 18.41
N ALA A 403 3.21 23.72 19.65
CA ALA A 403 1.78 23.72 19.93
C ALA A 403 1.18 25.07 19.52
N GLU A 404 -0.10 25.12 19.14
CA GLU A 404 -0.83 26.39 19.20
C GLU A 404 -0.78 26.81 20.68
N ASN A 405 0.09 27.77 21.03
CA ASN A 405 0.25 28.26 22.40
C ASN A 405 -1.04 28.97 22.82
N LEU A 406 -2.04 28.19 23.20
CA LEU A 406 -3.26 28.69 23.78
C LEU A 406 -3.00 28.99 25.26
N PRO A 407 -3.51 30.11 25.79
CA PRO A 407 -3.42 30.40 27.21
C PRO A 407 -3.99 29.25 28.05
N GLU A 408 -3.46 29.05 29.25
CA GLU A 408 -3.83 27.96 30.19
C GLU A 408 -5.34 27.90 30.53
N ASN A 409 -6.09 28.98 30.27
CA ASN A 409 -7.54 29.09 30.46
C ASN A 409 -8.34 29.22 29.14
N SER A 410 -7.76 28.83 28.01
CA SER A 410 -8.46 28.91 26.73
C SER A 410 -9.66 27.95 26.68
N VAL A 411 -10.68 28.33 25.91
CA VAL A 411 -11.86 27.49 25.70
C VAL A 411 -11.54 26.50 24.60
N GLU A 412 -11.77 25.23 24.88
CA GLU A 412 -11.53 24.13 23.95
C GLU A 412 -12.85 23.52 23.48
N VAL A 413 -12.84 22.93 22.30
CA VAL A 413 -13.95 22.07 21.84
C VAL A 413 -13.64 20.65 22.30
N LEU A 414 -14.30 20.22 23.38
CA LEU A 414 -14.12 18.88 23.96
C LEU A 414 -14.74 17.79 23.07
N ASN A 415 -15.94 18.02 22.56
CA ASN A 415 -16.62 17.10 21.65
C ASN A 415 -17.12 17.83 20.40
N ALA A 416 -17.09 17.13 19.27
CA ALA A 416 -17.59 17.59 17.98
C ALA A 416 -18.08 16.38 17.20
N GLU A 417 -19.37 16.34 16.85
CA GLU A 417 -19.98 15.20 16.16
C GLU A 417 -21.06 15.66 15.19
N GLY A 418 -21.17 14.99 14.05
CA GLY A 418 -22.20 15.25 13.03
C GLY A 418 -23.33 14.22 13.11
N PHE A 419 -24.56 14.68 12.89
CA PHE A 419 -25.75 13.85 12.87
C PHE A 419 -26.62 14.11 11.65
N TYR A 420 -27.31 13.06 11.22
CA TYR A 420 -28.30 13.08 10.14
C TYR A 420 -29.65 12.53 10.62
N LYS A 421 -30.72 13.13 10.12
CA LYS A 421 -32.07 12.58 10.20
C LYS A 421 -32.88 13.02 9.00
N ASN A 422 -33.51 12.07 8.31
CA ASN A 422 -34.42 12.39 7.22
C ASN A 422 -35.74 12.97 7.76
N ASN A 423 -35.86 14.30 7.79
CA ASN A 423 -37.10 15.01 8.13
C ASN A 423 -37.87 15.46 6.88
N GLY A 424 -37.40 15.10 5.68
CA GLY A 424 -37.96 15.51 4.39
C GLY A 424 -37.07 16.50 3.62
N PHE A 425 -37.33 16.64 2.32
CA PHE A 425 -36.41 17.29 1.37
C PHE A 425 -36.07 18.77 1.69
N PHE A 426 -37.03 19.53 2.21
CA PHE A 426 -36.88 20.96 2.53
C PHE A 426 -36.73 21.23 4.03
N LYS A 427 -36.33 20.23 4.81
CA LYS A 427 -36.16 20.35 6.26
C LYS A 427 -34.68 20.36 6.65
N GLU A 428 -34.44 20.74 7.90
CA GLU A 428 -33.12 20.62 8.53
C GLU A 428 -32.87 19.14 8.79
N ASN A 429 -32.04 18.52 7.94
CA ASN A 429 -31.73 17.10 8.01
C ASN A 429 -30.36 16.81 8.63
N HIS A 430 -29.46 17.79 8.70
CA HIS A 430 -28.10 17.64 9.21
C HIS A 430 -27.80 18.68 10.28
N TRP A 431 -27.14 18.27 11.35
CA TRP A 431 -26.64 19.17 12.39
C TRP A 431 -25.34 18.65 13.00
N PHE A 432 -24.64 19.53 13.69
CA PHE A 432 -23.41 19.22 14.43
C PHE A 432 -23.61 19.56 15.89
N GLU A 433 -23.17 18.67 16.78
CA GLU A 433 -23.16 18.90 18.22
C GLU A 433 -21.74 19.16 18.71
N PHE A 434 -21.56 20.24 19.46
CA PHE A 434 -20.29 20.64 20.04
C PHE A 434 -20.41 20.78 21.55
N LYS A 435 -19.37 20.37 22.27
CA LYS A 435 -19.22 20.61 23.70
C LYS A 435 -17.98 21.44 23.98
N LEU A 436 -18.14 22.60 24.61
CA LEU A 436 -17.02 23.45 25.00
C LEU A 436 -16.49 23.08 26.40
N SER A 437 -15.23 23.41 26.68
CA SER A 437 -14.61 23.16 28.00
C SER A 437 -15.20 24.04 29.10
N ASN A 438 -15.69 25.22 28.76
CA ASN A 438 -16.26 26.20 29.67
C ASN A 438 -17.53 26.81 29.08
N LYS A 439 -18.36 27.41 29.95
CA LYS A 439 -19.54 28.15 29.53
C LYS A 439 -19.14 29.45 28.81
N VAL A 440 -19.48 29.56 27.53
CA VAL A 440 -19.20 30.74 26.71
C VAL A 440 -20.38 30.99 25.80
N GLU A 441 -20.93 32.20 25.80
CA GLU A 441 -22.01 32.58 24.88
C GLU A 441 -21.44 32.92 23.51
N VAL A 442 -21.83 32.15 22.48
CA VAL A 442 -21.43 32.36 21.08
C VAL A 442 -22.66 32.33 20.18
N LYS A 443 -22.57 33.00 19.03
CA LYS A 443 -23.62 33.11 18.03
C LYS A 443 -23.33 32.23 16.83
N LEU A 444 -24.33 32.01 15.97
CA LEU A 444 -24.16 31.22 14.74
C LEU A 444 -23.02 31.76 13.84
N GLU A 445 -22.86 33.09 13.78
CA GLU A 445 -21.82 33.77 12.98
C GLU A 445 -20.39 33.51 13.48
N ASP A 446 -20.25 33.10 14.74
CA ASP A 446 -18.96 32.76 15.33
C ASP A 446 -18.47 31.37 14.91
N PHE A 447 -19.38 30.51 14.41
CA PHE A 447 -19.05 29.19 13.92
C PHE A 447 -18.62 29.23 12.45
N SER A 448 -17.48 28.60 12.18
CA SER A 448 -17.03 28.26 10.83
C SER A 448 -16.70 26.78 10.79
N ILE A 449 -17.56 26.01 10.13
CA ILE A 449 -17.34 24.57 9.90
C ILE A 449 -16.93 24.40 8.44
N SER A 450 -15.87 23.63 8.20
CA SER A 450 -15.39 23.35 6.84
C SER A 450 -14.81 21.96 6.73
N CYS A 451 -14.89 21.37 5.54
CA CYS A 451 -14.12 20.18 5.19
C CYS A 451 -13.34 20.41 3.88
N PRO A 452 -12.29 19.60 3.60
CA PRO A 452 -11.50 19.74 2.37
C PRO A 452 -12.31 19.61 1.08
N ARG A 453 -13.43 18.87 1.11
CA ARG A 453 -14.28 18.61 -0.07
C ARG A 453 -15.28 19.72 -0.34
N ASP A 454 -16.00 20.16 0.69
CA ASP A 454 -17.11 21.11 0.57
C ASP A 454 -16.67 22.56 0.83
N GLY A 455 -15.44 22.76 1.31
CA GLY A 455 -14.99 24.04 1.80
C GLY A 455 -15.80 24.48 3.03
N LYS A 456 -16.08 25.78 3.14
CA LYS A 456 -16.84 26.34 4.26
C LYS A 456 -18.33 26.03 4.10
N LEU A 457 -18.92 25.40 5.11
CA LEU A 457 -20.33 25.04 5.14
C LEU A 457 -21.24 26.26 5.32
N THR A 458 -22.47 26.14 4.81
CA THR A 458 -23.53 27.14 4.99
C THR A 458 -24.44 26.74 6.15
N LEU A 459 -24.26 27.41 7.28
CA LEU A 459 -24.98 27.13 8.52
C LEU A 459 -26.33 27.88 8.55
N GLY A 460 -27.31 27.29 9.24
CA GLY A 460 -28.69 27.79 9.28
C GLY A 460 -29.11 28.30 10.65
N ARG A 461 -28.97 27.47 11.69
CA ARG A 461 -29.53 27.73 13.02
C ARG A 461 -28.64 27.19 14.11
N LEU A 462 -28.62 27.87 15.26
CA LEU A 462 -27.90 27.48 16.46
C LEU A 462 -28.88 27.25 17.61
N GLU A 463 -28.71 26.15 18.34
CA GLU A 463 -29.38 25.89 19.61
C GLU A 463 -28.35 25.66 20.71
N THR A 464 -28.65 26.14 21.91
CA THR A 464 -27.96 25.77 23.15
C THR A 464 -28.91 26.02 24.31
N THR A 465 -28.74 25.26 25.39
CA THR A 465 -29.51 25.45 26.64
C THR A 465 -28.65 25.88 27.81
N ASP A 466 -27.33 25.76 27.70
CA ASP A 466 -26.38 25.94 28.80
C ASP A 466 -25.14 26.76 28.42
N ASN A 467 -24.99 27.13 27.15
CA ASN A 467 -23.81 27.77 26.57
C ASN A 467 -22.52 26.93 26.74
N ILE A 468 -22.67 25.60 26.85
CA ILE A 468 -21.60 24.60 26.88
C ILE A 468 -21.80 23.63 25.72
N ASN A 469 -23.02 23.14 25.56
CA ASN A 469 -23.44 22.23 24.50
C ASN A 469 -24.19 23.03 23.42
N TYR A 470 -23.73 22.91 22.18
CA TYR A 470 -24.25 23.64 21.03
C TYR A 470 -24.69 22.68 19.94
N LYS A 471 -25.89 22.88 19.38
CA LYS A 471 -26.33 22.23 18.15
C LYS A 471 -26.37 23.24 17.02
N VAL A 472 -25.56 23.02 15.98
CA VAL A 472 -25.45 23.87 14.80
C VAL A 472 -26.08 23.14 13.62
N TYR A 473 -27.22 23.61 13.14
CA TYR A 473 -27.93 23.03 12.00
C TYR A 473 -27.41 23.58 10.68
N MET A 474 -27.34 22.71 9.67
CA MET A 474 -27.14 23.11 8.30
C MET A 474 -28.36 23.87 7.77
N LYS A 475 -28.13 24.86 6.90
CA LYS A 475 -29.22 25.54 6.21
C LYS A 475 -30.00 24.53 5.35
N PRO A 476 -31.35 24.54 5.35
CA PRO A 476 -32.13 23.64 4.48
C PRO A 476 -31.68 23.71 3.01
N GLY A 477 -31.53 22.53 2.39
CA GLY A 477 -31.03 22.39 1.02
C GLY A 477 -29.51 22.33 0.87
N TYR A 478 -28.73 22.54 1.94
CA TYR A 478 -27.27 22.35 1.94
C TYR A 478 -26.95 21.01 2.59
N ILE A 479 -26.31 20.12 1.83
CA ILE A 479 -26.00 18.75 2.26
C ILE A 479 -24.48 18.65 2.47
N PRO A 480 -24.01 18.50 3.72
CA PRO A 480 -22.60 18.24 3.98
C PRO A 480 -22.23 16.83 3.50
N SER A 481 -21.01 16.66 2.99
CA SER A 481 -20.50 15.35 2.61
C SER A 481 -20.32 14.45 3.84
N SER A 482 -20.79 13.19 3.76
CA SER A 482 -20.39 12.13 4.70
C SER A 482 -18.93 11.73 4.48
N ASP A 483 -18.41 10.97 5.44
CA ASP A 483 -17.13 10.27 5.40
C ASP A 483 -15.97 11.25 5.19
N ASN A 484 -16.01 12.36 5.93
CA ASN A 484 -15.04 13.44 5.81
C ASN A 484 -14.55 13.96 7.16
N THR A 485 -13.31 14.44 7.19
CA THR A 485 -12.77 15.18 8.33
C THR A 485 -13.19 16.64 8.20
N TYR A 486 -13.92 17.12 9.19
CA TYR A 486 -14.34 18.51 9.32
C TYR A 486 -13.48 19.21 10.34
N THR A 487 -13.24 20.51 10.13
CA THR A 487 -12.67 21.40 11.13
C THR A 487 -13.73 22.42 11.52
N VAL A 488 -14.02 22.51 12.82
CA VAL A 488 -14.75 23.63 13.39
C VAL A 488 -13.76 24.67 13.91
N GLN A 489 -14.02 25.93 13.60
CA GLN A 489 -13.44 27.09 14.25
C GLN A 489 -14.57 27.90 14.87
N ILE A 490 -14.41 28.26 16.14
CA ILE A 490 -15.34 29.09 16.90
C ILE A 490 -14.60 30.34 17.33
N ASN A 491 -15.05 31.50 16.85
CA ASN A 491 -14.53 32.78 17.32
C ASN A 491 -15.13 33.08 18.69
N LEU A 492 -14.29 33.29 19.69
CA LEU A 492 -14.71 33.50 21.07
C LEU A 492 -14.85 35.01 21.36
N PRO A 493 -15.70 35.42 22.32
CA PRO A 493 -15.90 36.84 22.65
C PRO A 493 -14.63 37.56 23.15
N ASP A 494 -13.64 36.82 23.66
CA ASP A 494 -12.35 37.33 24.11
C ASP A 494 -11.36 37.61 22.95
N GLY A 495 -11.78 37.35 21.71
CA GLY A 495 -10.97 37.50 20.50
C GLY A 495 -10.11 36.28 20.15
N ASN A 496 -10.10 35.25 20.99
CA ASN A 496 -9.42 33.98 20.70
C ASN A 496 -10.29 33.08 19.80
N THR A 497 -9.71 31.99 19.32
CA THR A 497 -10.43 30.98 18.54
C THR A 497 -10.26 29.60 19.13
N ALA A 498 -11.37 28.88 19.32
CA ALA A 498 -11.34 27.45 19.60
C ALA A 498 -11.41 26.68 18.28
N LYS A 499 -10.55 25.67 18.10
CA LYS A 499 -10.52 24.84 16.90
C LYS A 499 -10.52 23.35 17.26
N LYS A 500 -11.21 22.55 16.44
CA LYS A 500 -11.12 21.08 16.51
C LYS A 500 -11.42 20.47 15.15
N SER A 501 -10.61 19.49 14.77
CA SER A 501 -10.94 18.58 13.68
C SER A 501 -11.64 17.33 14.23
N PHE A 502 -12.61 16.81 13.46
CA PHE A 502 -13.41 15.65 13.83
C PHE A 502 -13.93 14.94 12.58
N PHE A 503 -14.13 13.62 12.67
CA PHE A 503 -14.68 12.83 11.57
C PHE A 503 -16.21 12.83 11.63
N VAL A 504 -16.82 12.94 10.45
CA VAL A 504 -18.27 12.93 10.28
C VAL A 504 -18.66 11.76 9.41
N ASP A 505 -19.61 10.99 9.91
CA ASP A 505 -20.22 9.83 9.28
C ASP A 505 -21.73 9.96 9.43
N PHE A 506 -22.43 10.01 8.31
CA PHE A 506 -23.89 10.03 8.23
C PHE A 506 -24.43 8.73 7.63
N SER A 507 -23.56 7.77 7.32
CA SER A 507 -23.92 6.50 6.71
C SER A 507 -24.38 5.49 7.75
N GLU A 508 -25.26 4.58 7.33
CA GLU A 508 -25.64 3.41 8.11
C GLU A 508 -24.68 2.23 7.86
N PRO A 509 -24.70 1.18 8.71
CA PRO A 509 -23.84 0.02 8.49
C PRO A 509 -24.24 -0.70 7.20
N TYR A 510 -23.33 -0.78 6.25
CA TYR A 510 -23.60 -1.40 4.96
C TYR A 510 -23.29 -2.90 4.99
N ILE A 511 -24.30 -3.71 4.68
CA ILE A 511 -24.21 -5.17 4.70
C ILE A 511 -23.91 -5.71 3.30
N THR A 512 -22.89 -6.58 3.18
CA THR A 512 -22.49 -7.19 1.91
C THR A 512 -22.23 -8.69 2.04
N GLY A 513 -22.23 -9.38 0.90
CA GLY A 513 -21.80 -10.78 0.82
C GLY A 513 -22.71 -11.74 1.58
N VAL A 514 -24.00 -11.43 1.70
CA VAL A 514 -24.97 -12.27 2.39
C VAL A 514 -25.05 -13.66 1.73
N LYS A 515 -24.76 -14.70 2.50
CA LYS A 515 -24.92 -16.10 2.13
C LYS A 515 -25.76 -16.82 3.16
N ILE A 516 -26.73 -17.59 2.70
CA ILE A 516 -27.67 -18.32 3.56
C ILE A 516 -27.53 -19.81 3.27
N VAL A 517 -27.26 -20.58 4.32
CA VAL A 517 -27.18 -22.05 4.26
C VAL A 517 -28.31 -22.60 5.10
N ARG A 518 -29.26 -23.30 4.47
CA ARG A 518 -30.38 -23.94 5.15
C ARG A 518 -29.98 -25.33 5.62
N SER A 519 -30.08 -25.58 6.92
CA SER A 519 -29.62 -26.82 7.56
C SER A 519 -30.78 -27.75 7.94
N SER A 520 -31.99 -27.23 8.11
CA SER A 520 -33.20 -28.01 8.40
C SER A 520 -34.47 -27.35 7.81
N ASP A 521 -35.63 -27.95 8.07
CA ASP A 521 -36.93 -27.34 7.70
C ASP A 521 -37.18 -26.00 8.42
N SER A 522 -36.52 -25.77 9.56
CA SER A 522 -36.74 -24.60 10.43
C SER A 522 -35.50 -23.77 10.76
N ASP A 523 -34.32 -24.22 10.32
CA ASP A 523 -33.05 -23.61 10.72
C ASP A 523 -32.16 -23.29 9.51
N ALA A 524 -31.47 -22.17 9.60
CA ALA A 524 -30.53 -21.68 8.60
C ALA A 524 -29.44 -20.85 9.28
N GLU A 525 -28.31 -20.71 8.61
CA GLU A 525 -27.22 -19.84 9.02
C GLU A 525 -27.00 -18.77 7.96
N VAL A 526 -26.91 -17.51 8.38
CA VAL A 526 -26.60 -16.38 7.51
C VAL A 526 -25.19 -15.91 7.82
N THR A 527 -24.36 -15.78 6.79
CA THR A 527 -23.03 -15.15 6.88
C THR A 527 -23.00 -13.91 6.02
N PHE A 528 -22.39 -12.83 6.51
CA PHE A 528 -22.32 -11.54 5.81
C PHE A 528 -21.19 -10.69 6.38
N ASN A 529 -20.86 -9.57 5.71
CA ASN A 529 -19.93 -8.57 6.21
C ASN A 529 -20.65 -7.24 6.48
N SER A 530 -20.20 -6.49 7.49
CA SER A 530 -20.65 -5.12 7.79
C SER A 530 -19.50 -4.13 7.69
N THR A 531 -19.75 -2.92 7.17
CA THR A 531 -18.75 -1.84 7.13
C THR A 531 -18.47 -1.23 8.49
N GLU A 532 -19.41 -1.30 9.43
CA GLU A 532 -19.24 -0.81 10.80
C GLU A 532 -20.07 -1.62 11.80
N ALA A 533 -19.79 -1.43 13.09
CA ALA A 533 -20.51 -2.10 14.17
C ALA A 533 -21.82 -1.37 14.53
N GLY A 534 -22.80 -2.10 15.05
CA GLY A 534 -24.09 -1.53 15.42
C GLY A 534 -25.09 -2.59 15.86
N THR A 535 -26.34 -2.41 15.45
CA THR A 535 -27.44 -3.34 15.68
C THR A 535 -28.01 -3.81 14.35
N LEU A 536 -28.23 -5.12 14.22
CA LEU A 536 -28.98 -5.71 13.12
C LEU A 536 -30.37 -6.09 13.61
N TYR A 537 -31.39 -5.48 13.02
CA TYR A 537 -32.78 -5.90 13.15
C TYR A 537 -33.10 -6.85 12.00
N TRP A 538 -33.71 -8.00 12.28
CA TRP A 538 -33.99 -8.98 11.24
C TRP A 538 -35.27 -9.78 11.49
N LYS A 539 -35.87 -10.28 10.42
CA LYS A 539 -37.10 -11.08 10.48
C LYS A 539 -37.16 -12.04 9.30
N VAL A 540 -37.68 -13.25 9.54
CA VAL A 540 -38.04 -14.17 8.46
C VAL A 540 -39.48 -13.90 8.05
N LEU A 541 -39.69 -13.59 6.78
CA LEU A 541 -41.02 -13.35 6.20
C LEU A 541 -41.34 -14.40 5.13
N ASP A 542 -42.63 -14.64 4.91
CA ASP A 542 -43.08 -15.38 3.74
C ASP A 542 -42.80 -14.57 2.47
N ARG A 543 -42.37 -15.24 1.40
CA ARG A 543 -42.14 -14.57 0.10
C ARG A 543 -43.36 -13.82 -0.41
N THR A 544 -44.57 -14.25 -0.04
CA THR A 544 -45.82 -13.59 -0.41
C THR A 544 -46.05 -12.27 0.32
N ASP A 545 -45.42 -12.06 1.47
CA ASP A 545 -45.61 -10.88 2.32
C ASP A 545 -44.69 -9.72 1.91
N VAL A 546 -43.69 -10.01 1.08
CA VAL A 546 -42.72 -9.04 0.56
C VAL A 546 -42.99 -8.82 -0.92
N PRO A 547 -43.44 -7.61 -1.33
CA PRO A 547 -43.66 -7.30 -2.73
C PRO A 547 -42.38 -7.45 -3.55
N SER A 548 -42.46 -8.25 -4.63
CA SER A 548 -41.37 -8.45 -5.59
C SER A 548 -41.30 -7.31 -6.62
N ASP A 549 -41.31 -6.07 -6.14
CA ASP A 549 -41.29 -4.85 -6.95
C ASP A 549 -40.16 -3.90 -6.51
N THR A 550 -40.08 -2.72 -7.12
CA THR A 550 -39.10 -1.67 -6.77
C THR A 550 -39.63 -0.68 -5.73
N THR A 551 -40.79 -0.95 -5.11
CA THR A 551 -41.34 -0.02 -4.11
C THR A 551 -40.43 0.03 -2.89
N PRO A 552 -40.27 1.18 -2.23
CA PRO A 552 -39.43 1.26 -1.05
C PRO A 552 -40.03 0.47 0.13
N LYS A 553 -39.18 -0.29 0.83
CA LYS A 553 -39.58 -1.24 1.87
C LYS A 553 -39.45 -0.60 3.25
N ASP A 554 -40.56 -0.36 3.94
CA ASP A 554 -40.57 0.32 5.24
C ASP A 554 -39.78 -0.45 6.31
N PRO A 555 -38.66 0.11 6.83
CA PRO A 555 -37.78 -0.57 7.77
C PRO A 555 -38.47 -0.86 9.11
N ASN A 556 -39.51 -0.09 9.47
CA ASN A 556 -40.24 -0.29 10.73
C ASN A 556 -40.95 -1.65 10.82
N LYS A 557 -41.23 -2.30 9.68
CA LYS A 557 -41.78 -3.67 9.66
C LYS A 557 -40.82 -4.71 10.24
N ILE A 558 -39.51 -4.43 10.17
CA ILE A 558 -38.47 -5.29 10.69
C ILE A 558 -38.06 -4.83 12.09
N ILE A 559 -37.93 -3.52 12.31
CA ILE A 559 -37.50 -2.95 13.60
C ILE A 559 -38.51 -3.25 14.71
N ASN A 560 -39.80 -3.04 14.48
CA ASN A 560 -40.80 -3.12 15.56
C ASN A 560 -41.17 -4.56 15.95
N ASP A 561 -41.14 -5.47 14.98
CA ASP A 561 -41.69 -6.83 15.13
C ASP A 561 -40.67 -7.92 14.75
N GLY A 562 -39.38 -7.57 14.65
CA GLY A 562 -38.28 -8.48 14.32
C GLY A 562 -37.45 -8.88 15.55
N ASN A 563 -36.36 -9.59 15.27
CA ASN A 563 -35.33 -9.94 16.24
C ASN A 563 -34.18 -8.93 16.16
N GLU A 564 -33.46 -8.78 17.27
CA GLU A 564 -32.26 -7.96 17.35
C GLU A 564 -31.01 -8.84 17.50
N ALA A 565 -29.93 -8.45 16.83
CA ALA A 565 -28.61 -9.04 17.00
C ALA A 565 -27.54 -7.95 17.03
N ASN A 566 -26.44 -8.21 17.74
CA ASN A 566 -25.26 -7.36 17.65
C ASN A 566 -24.69 -7.46 16.24
N LEU A 567 -24.39 -6.30 15.64
CA LEU A 567 -23.70 -6.20 14.37
C LEU A 567 -22.24 -5.88 14.64
N TYR A 568 -21.34 -6.75 14.18
CA TYR A 568 -19.91 -6.54 14.30
C TYR A 568 -19.35 -5.97 12.99
N GLU A 569 -18.34 -5.13 13.08
CA GLU A 569 -17.59 -4.67 11.91
C GLU A 569 -16.82 -5.85 11.28
N GLY A 570 -16.88 -5.99 9.96
CA GLY A 570 -16.32 -7.13 9.23
C GLY A 570 -17.24 -8.36 9.23
N PRO A 571 -16.70 -9.60 9.30
CA PRO A 571 -17.48 -10.83 9.15
C PRO A 571 -18.45 -11.09 10.32
N ASN A 572 -19.67 -11.50 9.98
CA ASN A 572 -20.74 -11.87 10.91
C ASN A 572 -21.35 -13.23 10.54
N VAL A 573 -21.80 -13.94 11.58
CA VAL A 573 -22.56 -15.19 11.47
C VAL A 573 -23.80 -15.07 12.33
N LEU A 574 -24.97 -15.30 11.74
CA LEU A 574 -26.28 -15.19 12.40
C LEU A 574 -27.06 -16.50 12.22
N PRO A 575 -27.29 -17.27 13.29
CA PRO A 575 -28.20 -18.40 13.24
C PRO A 575 -29.66 -17.92 13.20
N ILE A 576 -30.43 -18.48 12.28
CA ILE A 576 -31.88 -18.31 12.18
C ILE A 576 -32.50 -19.64 12.58
N ASN A 577 -33.33 -19.63 13.62
CA ASN A 577 -34.00 -20.82 14.11
C ASN A 577 -35.52 -20.62 14.12
N ASN A 578 -36.26 -21.73 14.14
CA ASN A 578 -37.72 -21.76 14.30
C ASN A 578 -38.54 -21.04 13.21
N PHE A 579 -38.05 -20.97 11.96
CA PHE A 579 -38.93 -20.62 10.84
C PHE A 579 -39.67 -21.87 10.31
N ASN A 580 -40.71 -21.72 9.50
CA ASN A 580 -41.54 -22.86 9.07
C ASN A 580 -41.76 -22.87 7.56
N GLY A 581 -41.34 -23.94 6.89
CA GLY A 581 -41.63 -24.20 5.49
C GLY A 581 -40.66 -23.55 4.51
N THR A 582 -40.98 -23.63 3.22
CA THR A 582 -40.19 -23.11 2.10
C THR A 582 -40.65 -21.71 1.68
N LYS A 583 -39.96 -21.10 0.71
CA LYS A 583 -40.27 -19.77 0.16
C LYS A 583 -40.21 -18.66 1.22
N LYS A 584 -39.13 -18.67 2.00
CA LYS A 584 -38.88 -17.69 3.07
C LYS A 584 -37.84 -16.67 2.65
N LEU A 585 -37.96 -15.47 3.21
CA LEU A 585 -37.02 -14.38 3.04
C LEU A 585 -36.41 -13.99 4.38
N PHE A 586 -35.10 -13.92 4.43
CA PHE A 586 -34.38 -13.22 5.48
C PHE A 586 -34.41 -11.73 5.17
N CYS A 587 -35.12 -10.94 5.97
CA CYS A 587 -35.25 -9.50 5.83
C CYS A 587 -34.52 -8.79 6.96
N PHE A 588 -33.81 -7.70 6.69
CA PHE A 588 -32.99 -7.04 7.72
C PHE A 588 -32.87 -5.51 7.54
N VAL A 589 -32.56 -4.84 8.65
CA VAL A 589 -32.27 -3.40 8.77
C VAL A 589 -31.06 -3.27 9.69
N SER A 590 -30.03 -2.55 9.26
CA SER A 590 -28.89 -2.21 10.11
C SER A 590 -29.02 -0.79 10.65
N LYS A 591 -28.47 -0.58 11.84
CA LYS A 591 -28.40 0.70 12.52
C LYS A 591 -27.06 0.84 13.23
N ASP A 592 -26.40 1.98 13.08
CA ASP A 592 -25.16 2.26 13.80
C ASP A 592 -25.42 2.70 15.25
N THR A 593 -24.35 3.06 15.94
CA THR A 593 -24.42 3.59 17.31
C THR A 593 -24.87 5.05 17.41
N LYS A 594 -24.79 5.82 16.31
CA LYS A 594 -25.20 7.24 16.24
C LYS A 594 -26.67 7.42 15.86
N GLY A 595 -27.33 6.34 15.43
CA GLY A 595 -28.72 6.33 14.99
C GLY A 595 -28.94 6.39 13.48
N ASN A 596 -27.88 6.36 12.67
CA ASN A 596 -27.96 6.17 11.22
C ASN A 596 -28.54 4.78 10.97
N ILE A 597 -29.57 4.71 10.13
CA ILE A 597 -30.37 3.49 9.93
C ILE A 597 -30.72 3.34 8.46
N MET A 598 -30.73 2.09 7.98
CA MET A 598 -31.17 1.82 6.61
C MET A 598 -32.54 2.43 6.35
N GLN A 599 -32.63 3.24 5.30
CA GLN A 599 -33.89 3.90 4.94
C GLN A 599 -34.96 2.88 4.52
N TYR A 600 -34.54 1.75 3.99
CA TYR A 600 -35.40 0.64 3.59
C TYR A 600 -34.79 -0.68 4.07
N TYR A 601 -35.62 -1.64 4.49
CA TYR A 601 -35.08 -2.98 4.76
C TYR A 601 -34.69 -3.67 3.45
N ASP A 602 -33.67 -4.53 3.52
CA ASP A 602 -33.26 -5.40 2.43
C ASP A 602 -33.61 -6.86 2.75
N TYR A 603 -33.58 -7.73 1.74
CA TYR A 603 -33.95 -9.13 1.90
C TYR A 603 -33.22 -10.10 0.96
N HIS A 604 -33.00 -11.32 1.45
CA HIS A 604 -32.44 -12.43 0.68
C HIS A 604 -33.33 -13.67 0.79
N GLU A 605 -33.43 -14.42 -0.29
CA GLU A 605 -34.11 -15.72 -0.29
C GLU A 605 -33.35 -16.73 0.56
N ILE A 606 -34.06 -17.34 1.50
CA ILE A 606 -33.58 -18.54 2.18
C ILE A 606 -33.78 -19.69 1.19
N PRO A 607 -32.71 -20.42 0.79
CA PRO A 607 -32.83 -21.51 -0.17
C PRO A 607 -33.86 -22.56 0.28
N ASP A 608 -34.64 -23.07 -0.67
CA ASP A 608 -35.59 -24.16 -0.38
C ASP A 608 -34.86 -25.48 -0.15
N ASP A 609 -33.73 -25.68 -0.80
CA ASP A 609 -32.91 -26.87 -0.66
C ASP A 609 -32.21 -26.89 0.70
N ILE A 610 -32.42 -27.99 1.43
CA ILE A 610 -31.67 -28.27 2.65
C ILE A 610 -30.31 -28.81 2.24
N THR A 611 -29.30 -27.95 2.31
CA THR A 611 -27.91 -28.35 2.38
C THR A 611 -27.62 -28.86 3.77
N LYS A 612 -27.88 -30.16 4.01
CA LYS A 612 -27.39 -30.82 5.22
C LYS A 612 -25.88 -30.60 5.28
N PRO A 613 -25.30 -30.23 6.45
CA PRO A 613 -23.88 -30.43 6.67
C PRO A 613 -23.58 -31.87 6.26
N GLU A 614 -22.56 -32.11 5.43
CA GLU A 614 -22.15 -33.48 5.12
C GLU A 614 -22.06 -34.25 6.45
N ILE A 615 -22.91 -35.26 6.60
CA ILE A 615 -22.72 -36.23 7.68
C ILE A 615 -21.38 -36.86 7.36
N PRO A 616 -20.34 -36.72 8.20
CA PRO A 616 -19.06 -37.32 7.89
C PRO A 616 -19.31 -38.82 7.71
N ASN A 617 -18.89 -39.33 6.54
CA ASN A 617 -18.92 -40.74 6.24
C ASN A 617 -18.36 -41.50 7.47
N PRO A 618 -18.95 -42.59 7.96
CA PRO A 618 -18.48 -43.26 9.18
C PRO A 618 -17.01 -43.72 9.15
N GLY A 619 -16.37 -43.72 7.97
CA GLY A 619 -14.93 -43.95 7.78
C GLY A 619 -14.02 -42.70 7.88
N ASN A 620 -14.62 -41.50 8.01
CA ASN A 620 -13.95 -40.20 8.04
C ASN A 620 -14.09 -39.48 9.40
N LYS A 621 -14.23 -40.24 10.49
CA LYS A 621 -14.22 -39.69 11.84
C LYS A 621 -12.77 -39.56 12.32
N LEU A 622 -12.40 -38.39 12.82
CA LEU A 622 -11.13 -38.18 13.52
C LEU A 622 -11.39 -38.30 15.03
N ASP A 623 -10.85 -39.33 15.66
CA ASP A 623 -10.87 -39.47 17.11
C ASP A 623 -9.63 -38.78 17.72
N PHE A 624 -9.88 -37.76 18.54
CA PHE A 624 -8.86 -37.08 19.34
C PHE A 624 -9.44 -36.65 20.68
N ARG A 625 -8.56 -36.31 21.63
CA ARG A 625 -8.91 -35.80 22.96
C ARG A 625 -8.03 -34.61 23.31
N ILE A 626 -8.61 -33.67 24.06
CA ILE A 626 -7.85 -32.63 24.74
C ILE A 626 -7.37 -33.26 26.06
N VAL A 627 -6.07 -33.54 26.17
CA VAL A 627 -5.49 -34.23 27.33
C VAL A 627 -5.02 -33.26 28.41
N ASN A 628 -4.76 -32.01 28.03
CA ASN A 628 -4.35 -30.98 28.96
C ASN A 628 -4.82 -29.60 28.48
N ILE A 629 -5.24 -28.75 29.42
CA ILE A 629 -5.60 -27.35 29.19
C ILE A 629 -4.76 -26.51 30.15
N SER A 630 -3.95 -25.61 29.61
CA SER A 630 -3.11 -24.70 30.41
C SER A 630 -3.22 -23.27 29.92
N HIS A 631 -3.09 -22.31 30.82
CA HIS A 631 -3.19 -20.89 30.49
C HIS A 631 -1.82 -20.23 30.68
N ASN A 632 -1.40 -19.43 29.70
CA ASN A 632 -0.19 -18.62 29.78
C ASN A 632 -0.41 -17.23 29.20
N SER A 633 0.62 -16.38 29.21
CA SER A 633 0.55 -15.00 28.68
C SER A 633 0.23 -14.91 27.18
N MET A 634 0.32 -16.02 26.44
CA MET A 634 -0.01 -16.08 25.02
C MET A 634 -1.44 -16.56 24.74
N GLY A 635 -2.13 -17.15 25.73
CA GLY A 635 -3.50 -17.65 25.58
C GLY A 635 -3.77 -18.98 26.30
N THR A 636 -4.83 -19.67 25.88
CA THR A 636 -5.20 -21.00 26.37
C THR A 636 -4.58 -22.07 25.46
N ASN A 637 -3.70 -22.89 26.01
CA ASN A 637 -3.08 -24.01 25.30
C ASN A 637 -3.86 -25.29 25.53
N LEU A 638 -4.16 -25.99 24.44
CA LEU A 638 -4.79 -27.29 24.39
C LEU A 638 -3.75 -28.29 23.91
N GLU A 639 -3.46 -29.30 24.71
CA GLU A 639 -2.63 -30.43 24.30
C GLU A 639 -3.54 -31.53 23.72
N ILE A 640 -3.25 -31.97 22.50
CA ILE A 640 -4.13 -32.83 21.72
C ILE A 640 -3.51 -34.22 21.54
N GLU A 641 -4.20 -35.25 21.99
CA GLU A 641 -3.84 -36.65 21.76
C GLU A 641 -4.78 -37.26 20.70
N SER A 642 -4.21 -37.97 19.72
CA SER A 642 -4.97 -38.74 18.72
C SER A 642 -4.39 -40.14 18.56
N SER A 643 -5.24 -41.09 18.18
CA SER A 643 -4.85 -42.47 17.85
C SER A 643 -4.27 -42.63 16.43
N GLU A 644 -4.28 -41.56 15.62
CA GLU A 644 -3.71 -41.58 14.28
C GLU A 644 -2.17 -41.56 14.31
N PRO A 645 -1.47 -42.40 13.54
CA PRO A 645 -0.02 -42.37 13.45
C PRO A 645 0.46 -41.10 12.73
N ASN A 646 1.55 -40.50 13.21
CA ASN A 646 2.12 -39.24 12.68
C ASN A 646 1.12 -38.08 12.66
N PHE A 647 0.36 -37.93 13.74
CA PHE A 647 -0.67 -36.90 13.87
C PHE A 647 -0.04 -35.50 14.05
N GLU A 648 -0.14 -34.68 13.01
CA GLU A 648 0.26 -33.27 13.03
C GLU A 648 -0.96 -32.37 12.86
N ILE A 649 -0.97 -31.28 13.62
CA ILE A 649 -2.01 -30.27 13.53
C ILE A 649 -1.42 -29.02 12.90
N TRP A 650 -2.00 -28.61 11.79
CA TRP A 650 -1.73 -27.34 11.15
C TRP A 650 -2.90 -26.40 11.40
N ARG A 651 -2.61 -25.11 11.45
CA ARG A 651 -3.58 -24.06 11.77
C ARG A 651 -4.85 -24.12 10.94
N ASP A 652 -4.73 -24.42 9.65
CA ASP A 652 -5.85 -24.46 8.71
C ASP A 652 -6.82 -25.62 8.98
N TYR A 653 -6.45 -26.55 9.87
CA TYR A 653 -7.28 -27.68 10.28
C TYR A 653 -8.15 -27.35 11.48
N VAL A 654 -7.97 -26.20 12.13
CA VAL A 654 -8.52 -25.88 13.44
C VAL A 654 -9.63 -24.83 13.34
N GLU A 655 -10.78 -25.14 13.93
CA GLU A 655 -11.92 -24.23 14.07
C GLU A 655 -12.37 -24.22 15.54
N ILE A 656 -12.54 -23.03 16.12
CA ILE A 656 -13.00 -22.86 17.50
C ILE A 656 -14.32 -22.13 17.47
N LYS A 657 -15.38 -22.76 17.97
CA LYS A 657 -16.73 -22.19 17.95
C LYS A 657 -17.21 -21.88 19.36
N ASN A 658 -17.59 -20.63 19.62
CA ASN A 658 -18.22 -20.25 20.90
C ASN A 658 -19.61 -20.88 20.97
N LYS A 659 -19.88 -21.68 22.01
CA LYS A 659 -21.14 -22.43 22.14
C LYS A 659 -22.35 -21.54 22.43
N LYS A 660 -22.14 -20.34 22.96
CA LYS A 660 -23.21 -19.39 23.28
C LYS A 660 -23.51 -18.46 22.11
N THR A 661 -22.49 -17.89 21.47
CA THR A 661 -22.67 -16.89 20.40
C THR A 661 -22.63 -17.50 19.00
N ASN A 662 -22.23 -18.77 18.86
CA ASN A 662 -21.91 -19.42 17.59
C ASN A 662 -20.78 -18.74 16.79
N GLN A 663 -20.06 -17.78 17.38
CA GLN A 663 -18.92 -17.13 16.74
C GLN A 663 -17.81 -18.15 16.49
N VAL A 664 -17.32 -18.18 15.25
CA VAL A 664 -16.23 -19.07 14.82
C VAL A 664 -14.93 -18.28 14.77
N TYR A 665 -13.88 -18.86 15.36
CA TYR A 665 -12.53 -18.33 15.40
C TYR A 665 -11.61 -19.28 14.62
N THR A 666 -10.97 -18.78 13.57
CA THR A 666 -10.04 -19.51 12.70
C THR A 666 -8.84 -18.63 12.35
N GLY A 667 -7.75 -19.25 11.89
CA GLY A 667 -6.59 -18.52 11.37
C GLY A 667 -5.66 -17.91 12.44
N TYR A 668 -4.62 -17.20 11.98
CA TYR A 668 -3.42 -16.85 12.77
C TYR A 668 -3.69 -15.92 13.95
N LYS A 669 -4.77 -15.13 13.86
CA LYS A 669 -5.20 -14.18 14.89
C LYS A 669 -5.62 -14.88 16.19
N TYR A 670 -6.21 -16.06 16.06
CA TYR A 670 -6.80 -16.79 17.19
C TYR A 670 -6.11 -18.11 17.48
N ILE A 671 -5.41 -18.68 16.50
CA ILE A 671 -4.92 -20.05 16.57
C ILE A 671 -3.44 -20.10 16.22
N ASP A 672 -2.68 -20.70 17.13
CA ASP A 672 -1.32 -21.15 16.85
C ASP A 672 -1.19 -22.64 17.10
N THR A 673 -0.31 -23.30 16.37
CA THR A 673 -0.15 -24.77 16.42
C THR A 673 1.32 -25.10 16.52
N ALA A 674 1.68 -26.06 17.38
CA ALA A 674 3.04 -26.57 17.47
C ALA A 674 3.05 -28.11 17.40
N ASN A 675 3.89 -28.65 16.51
CA ASN A 675 4.10 -30.10 16.33
C ASN A 675 5.52 -30.44 16.82
N PRO A 676 5.72 -30.80 18.10
CA PRO A 676 7.03 -31.12 18.61
C PRO A 676 7.54 -32.45 18.01
N SER A 677 8.86 -32.58 17.86
CA SER A 677 9.50 -33.83 17.41
C SER A 677 9.32 -35.01 18.38
N SER A 678 8.93 -34.72 19.63
CA SER A 678 8.50 -35.70 20.64
C SER A 678 7.43 -35.09 21.54
N GLY A 679 6.27 -35.74 21.68
CA GLY A 679 5.14 -35.29 22.50
C GLY A 679 3.87 -35.05 21.68
N ASN A 680 2.80 -34.60 22.36
CA ASN A 680 1.53 -34.30 21.72
C ASN A 680 1.56 -32.91 21.04
N PRO A 681 0.91 -32.74 19.87
CA PRO A 681 0.73 -31.43 19.28
C PRO A 681 -0.11 -30.52 20.17
N THR A 682 0.16 -29.22 20.11
CA THR A 682 -0.56 -28.21 20.91
C THR A 682 -1.23 -27.16 20.04
N ILE A 683 -2.37 -26.69 20.52
CA ILE A 683 -3.13 -25.57 19.93
C ILE A 683 -3.18 -24.45 20.97
N THR A 684 -2.64 -23.29 20.64
CA THR A 684 -2.77 -22.08 21.46
C THR A 684 -3.90 -21.21 20.94
N VAL A 685 -4.95 -21.05 21.76
CA VAL A 685 -6.10 -20.17 21.52
C VAL A 685 -5.82 -18.79 22.11
N LYS A 686 -5.77 -17.78 21.24
CA LYS A 686 -5.37 -16.39 21.57
C LYS A 686 -6.52 -15.43 21.28
N ASN A 687 -6.64 -14.35 22.05
CA ASN A 687 -7.59 -13.26 21.77
C ASN A 687 -9.07 -13.71 21.65
N VAL A 688 -9.43 -14.80 22.32
CA VAL A 688 -10.79 -15.33 22.40
C VAL A 688 -11.33 -15.07 23.82
N PRO A 689 -12.54 -14.52 24.00
CA PRO A 689 -13.10 -14.24 25.32
C PRO A 689 -13.28 -15.50 26.19
N ALA A 690 -13.40 -15.33 27.50
CA ALA A 690 -13.79 -16.43 28.40
C ALA A 690 -15.17 -16.99 28.01
N GLY A 691 -15.34 -18.31 28.12
CA GLY A 691 -16.57 -19.00 27.74
C GLY A 691 -16.39 -20.48 27.39
N ASP A 692 -17.49 -21.12 26.99
CA ASP A 692 -17.51 -22.52 26.54
C ASP A 692 -17.40 -22.60 25.02
N TYR A 693 -16.53 -23.47 24.55
CA TYR A 693 -16.14 -23.60 23.15
C TYR A 693 -16.17 -25.05 22.67
N GLU A 694 -16.43 -25.22 21.38
CA GLU A 694 -16.21 -26.46 20.65
C GLU A 694 -14.96 -26.29 19.77
N LEU A 695 -13.97 -27.16 19.96
CA LEU A 695 -12.82 -27.33 19.08
C LEU A 695 -13.18 -28.35 18.01
N LYS A 696 -13.04 -27.99 16.74
CA LYS A 696 -13.19 -28.88 15.59
C LYS A 696 -11.86 -29.00 14.85
N LEU A 697 -11.48 -30.24 14.55
CA LEU A 697 -10.29 -30.57 13.74
C LEU A 697 -10.71 -31.25 12.44
N SER A 698 -10.16 -30.79 11.33
CA SER A 698 -10.40 -31.33 9.98
C SER A 698 -9.08 -31.70 9.29
N ILE A 699 -8.73 -32.99 9.26
CA ILE A 699 -7.41 -33.49 8.83
C ILE A 699 -7.59 -34.63 7.84
N ASN A 700 -6.99 -34.52 6.64
CA ASN A 700 -7.01 -35.57 5.60
C ASN A 700 -8.42 -36.09 5.27
N GLY A 701 -9.40 -35.19 5.22
CA GLY A 701 -10.80 -35.55 4.95
C GLY A 701 -11.54 -36.20 6.13
N LYS A 702 -10.89 -36.33 7.30
CA LYS A 702 -11.52 -36.75 8.56
C LYS A 702 -11.85 -35.54 9.43
N THR A 703 -12.93 -35.61 10.20
CA THR A 703 -13.32 -34.53 11.14
C THR A 703 -13.67 -35.06 12.52
N GLY A 704 -13.36 -34.29 13.56
CA GLY A 704 -13.75 -34.57 14.94
C GLY A 704 -13.98 -33.28 15.74
N THR A 705 -14.72 -33.37 16.85
CA THR A 705 -14.96 -32.24 17.76
C THR A 705 -14.70 -32.61 19.22
N GLN A 706 -14.27 -31.63 20.02
CA GLN A 706 -14.10 -31.72 21.47
C GLN A 706 -14.52 -30.40 22.14
N ASP A 707 -15.21 -30.50 23.27
CA ASP A 707 -15.58 -29.32 24.05
C ASP A 707 -14.45 -28.89 25.00
N PHE A 708 -14.30 -27.58 25.20
CA PHE A 708 -13.40 -27.02 26.21
C PHE A 708 -13.89 -25.65 26.72
N THR A 709 -13.35 -25.21 27.85
CA THR A 709 -13.70 -23.92 28.46
C THR A 709 -12.45 -23.04 28.54
N ILE A 710 -12.61 -21.76 28.16
CA ILE A 710 -11.60 -20.72 28.37
C ILE A 710 -12.02 -19.92 29.60
N GLN A 711 -11.12 -19.81 30.58
CA GLN A 711 -11.34 -19.08 31.82
C GLN A 711 -11.05 -17.60 31.70
#